data_AF-A0A5J5NZR6-F1
#
_entry.id   AF-A0A5J5NZR6-F1
#
_cell.length_a   1.000
_cell.length_b   1.000
_cell.length_c   1.000
_cell.angle_alpha   90.00
_cell.angle_beta   90.00
_cell.angle_gamma   90.00
#
_symmetry.space_group_name_H-M   'P 1'
#
loop_
_entity.id
_entity.type
_entity.pdbx_description
1 polymer ?
#
loop_
_entity_poly.entity_id
_entity_poly.type
_entity_poly.pdbx_seq_one_letter_code
_entity_poly.pdbx_strand_id
1 'polypeptide(L)'
;MLMHDSMWEATHHTWGGCHFKLVKSTNFCLYMNPLLVGYFHTPIKFPSHSLFNNGATMMCKTAMLMLIFIVTPSNASMNMQTYIVHMDRTKMTTTTSDRWYESVIESVNELFDQEDHESEKPELVHVYKTAISGFAAKLSTKQVESLKRLDGFISATPDEMLALHTTHSPQFLGLEPGKGLWSGSNLESDVIIGVVDSGIWPEHVSFNDIGMSPVPSKWKGECEEGTKFSKSNCNKKLIGARAFFEGYEAAVGQINETEDYRSARDAEGHGTHTASTAAGNLAHASIFGLAKGLAGGVRYTSRIAVYKACWSQGCASSDILAAIDQAIADGVDVLSLSLGGSAKPYHSDLIAIGTFQAIKNGISVSCSAGNSGPSSSTVSNTAPWIMTVGASYLDRSFEAIVELGDRQIFEGSSLYIGKPLKQLPLFYGDLRAAFCIDGSLKKNLVKGKIVICQRGITSRAEKGEVVKSAGGAGMLLINSVNEGEELFADAHVLPASALGAIAGKAIKAYLNSTNKPTASITFKGTVYGKPAPLMAAFSSRGPNRVGLDLLKPDVTAPGMNILAAWPPSTSPAQLKSDKRTVLFNIASGTSMSCPHVSGLAALLKSVHKDWSPAAIKSALMTTAYVHDNLNRHILDVAFSTPTNATPFAYGSGHVDPQKASDPGLIYDITPQDYQNYLCTLNYSASDMALFAGDGFKCPKASSTMEPGDLNYPTFAVNFKKNSKSNIVTLKRTVAHVGIPNVTYTVQMNEPDGVSVMVEPQVLRFKKPGEKLSYMVTFMQKKGIMVQGGSFGVLEWVYLNMYHVRSSIAVTWI
;
A
#
# COMPACT_ATOMS: atom_id res chain seq x y z
N MET A 1 -5.84 -29.09 16.98
CA MET A 1 -4.36 -29.00 16.93
C MET A 1 -3.94 -29.42 15.54
N LEU A 2 -3.36 -28.51 14.75
CA LEU A 2 -2.94 -28.70 13.35
C LEU A 2 -4.00 -29.24 12.38
N MET A 3 -4.65 -28.33 11.64
CA MET A 3 -5.20 -28.61 10.30
C MET A 3 -4.95 -27.38 9.43
N HIS A 4 -4.24 -27.56 8.32
CA HIS A 4 -4.08 -26.58 7.24
C HIS A 4 -3.53 -27.30 5.99
N ASP A 5 -4.28 -28.28 5.49
CA ASP A 5 -3.96 -28.99 4.25
C ASP A 5 -4.93 -28.58 3.14
N SER A 6 -4.44 -27.82 2.15
CA SER A 6 -5.12 -27.69 0.87
C SER A 6 -4.91 -28.98 0.07
N MET A 7 -5.98 -29.78 -0.05
CA MET A 7 -5.92 -31.07 -0.75
C MET A 7 -5.41 -30.93 -2.19
N TRP A 8 -4.31 -31.62 -2.48
CA TRP A 8 -3.85 -31.90 -3.84
C TRP A 8 -4.38 -33.26 -4.29
N GLU A 9 -5.40 -33.28 -5.15
CA GLU A 9 -5.83 -34.51 -5.82
C GLU A 9 -4.82 -34.90 -6.92
N ALA A 10 -3.85 -35.75 -6.56
CA ALA A 10 -2.90 -36.33 -7.51
C ALA A 10 -3.52 -37.55 -8.21
N THR A 11 -4.20 -37.32 -9.34
CA THR A 11 -4.74 -38.40 -10.18
C THR A 11 -3.62 -39.36 -10.62
N HIS A 12 -3.78 -40.64 -10.28
CA HIS A 12 -2.85 -41.69 -10.71
C HIS A 12 -2.95 -41.90 -12.23
N HIS A 13 -1.85 -41.68 -12.95
CA HIS A 13 -1.63 -42.32 -14.24
C HIS A 13 -0.39 -43.21 -14.21
N THR A 14 -0.55 -44.39 -14.82
CA THR A 14 0.37 -45.53 -14.76
C THR A 14 1.67 -45.29 -15.52
N TRP A 15 2.77 -45.87 -15.03
CA TRP A 15 4.05 -45.92 -15.74
C TRP A 15 3.93 -46.64 -17.08
N GLY A 16 4.36 -45.97 -18.16
CA GLY A 16 4.74 -46.59 -19.43
C GLY A 16 6.19 -46.25 -19.73
N GLY A 17 7.10 -47.19 -19.54
CA GLY A 17 8.54 -46.95 -19.71
C GLY A 17 9.01 -47.11 -21.16
N CYS A 18 10.06 -46.38 -21.55
CA CYS A 18 10.88 -46.73 -22.70
C CYS A 18 12.35 -46.33 -22.48
N HIS A 19 13.26 -47.01 -23.19
CA HIS A 19 14.65 -47.23 -22.78
C HIS A 19 15.68 -46.34 -23.52
N PHE A 20 16.89 -46.21 -22.92
CA PHE A 20 18.14 -45.72 -23.53
C PHE A 20 18.23 -44.21 -23.88
N LYS A 21 19.42 -43.58 -23.98
CA LYS A 21 20.82 -44.09 -23.93
C LYS A 21 21.78 -43.04 -23.32
N LEU A 22 22.84 -43.47 -22.61
CA LEU A 22 23.99 -42.61 -22.29
C LEU A 22 24.97 -42.53 -23.47
N VAL A 23 25.56 -41.34 -23.69
CA VAL A 23 26.88 -41.15 -24.32
C VAL A 23 27.62 -40.01 -23.59
N LYS A 24 28.92 -40.18 -23.32
CA LYS A 24 29.88 -39.12 -22.92
C LYS A 24 30.83 -38.84 -24.09
N SER A 25 31.37 -37.62 -24.25
CA SER A 25 32.83 -37.33 -24.36
C SER A 25 33.21 -35.94 -24.94
N THR A 26 33.81 -35.09 -24.10
CA THR A 26 35.05 -34.28 -24.32
C THR A 26 35.43 -33.61 -25.66
N ASN A 27 35.53 -32.26 -25.62
CA ASN A 27 36.70 -31.38 -25.86
C ASN A 27 37.44 -31.20 -27.22
N PHE A 28 37.78 -29.91 -27.49
CA PHE A 28 38.91 -29.35 -28.30
C PHE A 28 38.83 -29.53 -29.84
N CYS A 29 39.48 -28.75 -30.74
CA CYS A 29 39.99 -27.35 -30.87
C CYS A 29 40.56 -27.19 -32.34
N LEU A 30 41.22 -26.15 -32.91
CA LEU A 30 41.75 -24.82 -32.50
C LEU A 30 42.00 -23.94 -33.77
N TYR A 31 41.49 -22.70 -33.89
CA TYR A 31 41.94 -21.65 -34.86
C TYR A 31 41.44 -20.26 -34.40
N MET A 32 42.06 -19.09 -34.67
CA MET A 32 43.48 -18.64 -34.61
C MET A 32 43.48 -17.09 -34.78
N ASN A 33 44.57 -16.39 -34.42
CA ASN A 33 44.69 -14.90 -34.38
C ASN A 33 45.68 -14.41 -35.50
N PRO A 34 46.49 -13.30 -35.43
CA PRO A 34 46.75 -12.22 -34.46
C PRO A 34 46.10 -10.87 -34.93
N LEU A 35 46.41 -9.60 -34.55
CA LEU A 35 47.55 -8.79 -34.04
C LEU A 35 46.95 -7.54 -33.31
N LEU A 36 47.56 -6.64 -32.52
CA LEU A 36 48.73 -6.45 -31.61
C LEU A 36 48.27 -5.28 -30.66
N VAL A 37 48.65 -5.08 -29.39
CA VAL A 37 49.95 -4.97 -28.66
C VAL A 37 50.73 -3.67 -29.02
N GLY A 38 51.22 -2.84 -28.07
CA GLY A 38 51.39 -3.06 -26.62
C GLY A 38 51.55 -1.81 -25.71
N TYR A 39 52.58 -1.81 -24.85
CA TYR A 39 52.48 -1.38 -23.42
C TYR A 39 53.55 -0.37 -22.92
N PHE A 40 53.19 0.29 -21.81
CA PHE A 40 54.01 0.75 -20.64
C PHE A 40 54.91 2.01 -20.62
N HIS A 41 54.75 2.73 -19.49
CA HIS A 41 55.71 3.44 -18.63
C HIS A 41 56.24 4.88 -18.92
N THR A 42 56.32 5.61 -17.80
CA THR A 42 56.99 6.90 -17.48
C THR A 42 58.49 6.68 -17.17
N PRO A 43 59.42 7.68 -17.05
CA PRO A 43 59.23 9.00 -16.42
C PRO A 43 60.07 10.25 -16.87
N ILE A 44 59.68 11.41 -16.31
CA ILE A 44 60.47 12.60 -15.87
C ILE A 44 61.74 13.03 -16.64
N LYS A 45 61.80 14.33 -17.05
CA LYS A 45 63.04 15.15 -16.98
C LYS A 45 62.81 16.68 -16.99
N PHE A 46 63.76 17.42 -16.41
CA PHE A 46 63.88 18.90 -16.36
C PHE A 46 64.83 19.45 -17.44
N PRO A 47 64.82 20.76 -17.68
CA PRO A 47 65.96 21.66 -17.35
C PRO A 47 65.54 22.71 -16.28
N SER A 48 66.36 23.27 -15.38
CA SER A 48 67.74 23.83 -15.43
C SER A 48 67.85 25.15 -16.23
N HIS A 49 68.58 26.20 -15.84
CA HIS A 49 69.65 26.35 -14.82
C HIS A 49 69.46 27.57 -13.88
N SER A 50 70.30 27.64 -12.83
CA SER A 50 70.47 28.75 -11.88
C SER A 50 71.91 29.32 -11.93
N LEU A 51 72.15 30.52 -11.36
CA LEU A 51 73.19 30.81 -10.33
C LEU A 51 73.47 32.31 -10.07
N PHE A 52 74.13 32.58 -8.92
CA PHE A 52 74.75 33.83 -8.43
C PHE A 52 73.79 34.96 -7.96
N ASN A 53 74.06 35.71 -6.88
CA ASN A 53 75.21 35.69 -5.95
C ASN A 53 74.82 36.03 -4.47
N ASN A 54 75.79 35.93 -3.55
CA ASN A 54 75.70 36.23 -2.09
C ASN A 54 75.27 37.70 -1.81
N GLY A 55 74.69 38.12 -0.68
CA GLY A 55 75.02 37.94 0.75
C GLY A 55 75.64 39.25 1.31
N ALA A 56 75.45 39.73 2.56
CA ALA A 56 74.83 39.18 3.78
C ALA A 56 74.49 40.31 4.81
N THR A 57 73.95 39.96 6.01
CA THR A 57 73.91 40.77 7.28
C THR A 57 73.12 42.10 7.33
N MET A 58 72.54 42.59 8.45
CA MET A 58 72.14 42.02 9.76
C MET A 58 71.19 43.00 10.53
N MET A 59 70.35 42.45 11.42
CA MET A 59 69.68 43.09 12.60
C MET A 59 68.35 43.89 12.51
N CYS A 60 67.48 43.55 13.48
CA CYS A 60 66.37 44.28 14.11
C CYS A 60 65.01 44.50 13.39
N LYS A 61 63.95 44.56 14.21
CA LYS A 61 62.53 44.57 13.84
C LYS A 61 61.81 45.82 14.37
N THR A 62 61.01 46.47 13.52
CA THR A 62 59.75 47.20 13.81
C THR A 62 59.20 47.70 12.46
N ALA A 63 57.92 47.88 12.17
CA ALA A 63 56.61 47.40 12.61
C ALA A 63 55.56 48.42 12.08
N MET A 64 54.37 47.95 11.67
CA MET A 64 53.13 48.73 11.50
C MET A 64 52.94 49.64 10.25
N LEU A 65 51.65 49.88 9.91
CA LEU A 65 51.07 50.67 8.79
C LEU A 65 51.26 50.13 7.35
N MET A 66 50.29 50.23 6.41
CA MET A 66 48.83 50.43 6.53
C MET A 66 48.07 50.01 5.23
N LEU A 67 46.76 50.36 5.13
CA LEU A 67 45.73 50.08 4.09
C LEU A 67 45.03 48.70 4.18
N ILE A 68 43.81 48.60 4.73
CA ILE A 68 42.47 49.12 4.32
C ILE A 68 41.72 48.13 3.41
N PHE A 69 40.65 47.54 3.94
CA PHE A 69 39.28 47.69 3.41
C PHE A 69 38.25 47.49 4.53
N ILE A 70 37.01 47.89 4.29
CA ILE A 70 35.96 48.11 5.31
C ILE A 70 35.31 46.78 5.73
N VAL A 71 35.12 46.58 7.04
CA VAL A 71 34.23 45.57 7.61
C VAL A 71 33.19 46.28 8.48
N THR A 72 31.93 46.28 8.03
CA THR A 72 30.79 46.56 8.89
C THR A 72 30.49 45.32 9.75
N PRO A 73 30.37 45.43 11.09
CA PRO A 73 29.91 44.31 11.89
C PRO A 73 28.44 44.04 11.55
N SER A 74 28.13 42.80 11.15
CA SER A 74 26.74 42.36 11.04
C SER A 74 26.18 42.13 12.45
N ASN A 75 25.20 42.93 12.88
CA ASN A 75 24.49 42.68 14.13
C ASN A 75 23.86 41.28 14.08
N ALA A 76 24.26 40.41 15.01
CA ALA A 76 23.66 39.10 15.17
C ALA A 76 22.29 39.26 15.83
N SER A 77 21.22 39.22 15.02
CA SER A 77 19.85 39.18 15.54
C SER A 77 19.71 38.04 16.55
N MET A 78 19.35 38.35 17.80
CA MET A 78 19.17 37.36 18.85
C MET A 78 17.88 36.58 18.59
N ASN A 79 18.00 35.46 17.87
CA ASN A 79 16.86 34.69 17.42
C ASN A 79 16.16 33.98 18.59
N MET A 80 15.18 34.66 19.19
CA MET A 80 14.37 34.19 20.31
C MET A 80 13.48 33.01 19.88
N GLN A 81 13.52 31.90 20.63
CA GLN A 81 12.75 30.68 20.35
C GLN A 81 11.86 30.34 21.56
N THR A 82 10.69 29.75 21.33
CA THR A 82 9.84 29.25 22.43
C THR A 82 10.45 27.97 23.02
N TYR A 83 10.50 27.87 24.34
CA TYR A 83 10.93 26.69 25.09
C TYR A 83 9.88 26.27 26.11
N ILE A 84 9.68 24.96 26.25
CA ILE A 84 8.95 24.32 27.34
C ILE A 84 9.94 24.08 28.49
N VAL A 85 9.74 24.79 29.60
CA VAL A 85 10.60 24.78 30.79
C VAL A 85 9.93 23.99 31.92
N HIS A 86 10.59 22.92 32.37
CA HIS A 86 10.15 22.05 33.45
C HIS A 86 10.81 22.46 34.77
N MET A 87 10.03 22.51 35.85
CA MET A 87 10.45 22.93 37.17
C MET A 87 10.01 21.95 38.26
N ASP A 88 10.83 21.78 39.30
CA ASP A 88 10.54 20.96 40.47
C ASP A 88 9.49 21.64 41.36
N ARG A 89 8.29 21.04 41.41
CA ARG A 89 7.17 21.50 42.23
C ARG A 89 7.49 21.56 43.72
N THR A 90 8.46 20.79 44.22
CA THR A 90 8.87 20.81 45.63
C THR A 90 9.71 22.03 46.00
N LYS A 91 10.22 22.78 45.01
CA LYS A 91 10.96 24.04 45.20
C LYS A 91 10.10 25.30 45.05
N MET A 92 8.78 25.15 44.83
CA MET A 92 7.85 26.28 44.79
C MET A 92 7.67 26.91 46.18
N THR A 93 8.03 28.18 46.32
CA THR A 93 8.04 28.92 47.59
C THR A 93 6.74 29.69 47.89
N THR A 94 5.76 29.67 46.98
CA THR A 94 4.51 30.44 47.11
C THR A 94 3.27 29.54 46.96
N THR A 95 2.14 29.98 47.51
CA THR A 95 0.87 29.22 47.55
C THR A 95 0.06 29.26 46.26
N THR A 96 0.52 29.98 45.23
CA THR A 96 -0.15 30.11 43.92
C THR A 96 0.86 29.86 42.80
N SER A 97 0.66 28.81 42.01
CA SER A 97 1.59 28.35 40.96
C SER A 97 1.99 29.46 39.99
N ASP A 98 1.01 30.23 39.53
CA ASP A 98 1.14 31.09 38.35
C ASP A 98 2.11 32.25 38.64
N ARG A 99 1.93 32.90 39.80
CA ARG A 99 2.83 33.95 40.32
C ARG A 99 4.27 33.50 40.53
N TRP A 100 4.51 32.22 40.80
CA TRP A 100 5.87 31.71 40.93
C TRP A 100 6.56 31.68 39.57
N TYR A 101 5.88 31.18 38.53
CA TYR A 101 6.42 31.17 37.16
C TYR A 101 6.56 32.59 36.57
N GLU A 102 5.64 33.49 36.88
CA GLU A 102 5.76 34.92 36.58
C GLU A 102 7.04 35.50 37.23
N SER A 103 7.25 35.30 38.54
CA SER A 103 8.45 35.79 39.24
C SER A 103 9.76 35.16 38.74
N VAL A 104 9.73 33.93 38.20
CA VAL A 104 10.89 33.29 37.54
C VAL A 104 11.22 34.03 36.24
N ILE A 105 10.23 34.37 35.42
CA ILE A 105 10.43 35.17 34.20
C ILE A 105 10.87 36.60 34.51
N GLU A 106 10.33 37.22 35.57
CA GLU A 106 10.76 38.53 36.05
C GLU A 106 12.23 38.51 36.51
N SER A 107 12.65 37.50 37.28
CA SER A 107 14.06 37.37 37.71
C SER A 107 15.03 37.21 36.53
N VAL A 108 14.59 36.59 35.43
CA VAL A 108 15.39 36.51 34.19
C VAL A 108 15.38 37.85 33.45
N ASN A 109 14.26 38.60 33.42
CA ASN A 109 14.24 39.96 32.89
C ASN A 109 15.25 40.87 33.62
N GLU A 110 15.21 40.91 34.96
CA GLU A 110 16.07 41.77 35.77
C GLU A 110 17.56 41.50 35.58
N LEU A 111 17.94 40.22 35.40
CA LEU A 111 19.34 39.83 35.15
C LEU A 111 19.86 40.34 33.79
N PHE A 112 19.02 40.38 32.75
CA PHE A 112 19.46 40.81 31.41
C PHE A 112 19.28 42.31 31.16
N ASP A 113 18.31 42.96 31.82
CA ASP A 113 18.17 44.43 31.80
C ASP A 113 19.41 45.16 32.37
N GLN A 114 20.23 44.48 33.19
CA GLN A 114 21.48 45.00 33.74
C GLN A 114 22.73 44.72 32.87
N GLU A 115 22.67 43.74 31.95
CA GLU A 115 23.83 43.35 31.12
C GLU A 115 23.75 43.81 29.65
N ASP A 116 22.54 43.91 29.06
CA ASP A 116 22.40 44.05 27.60
C ASP A 116 21.10 44.83 27.22
N HIS A 117 21.19 46.16 27.10
CA HIS A 117 20.06 47.06 26.82
C HIS A 117 19.35 46.84 25.45
N GLU A 118 19.91 46.03 24.54
CA GLU A 118 19.30 45.66 23.25
C GLU A 118 18.68 44.25 23.22
N SER A 119 18.60 43.54 24.37
CA SER A 119 18.09 42.16 24.41
C SER A 119 16.55 42.07 24.36
N GLU A 120 16.02 41.15 23.54
CA GLU A 120 14.58 40.84 23.54
C GLU A 120 14.18 40.20 24.88
N LYS A 121 13.13 40.75 25.50
CA LYS A 121 12.64 40.31 26.82
C LYS A 121 11.96 38.94 26.74
N PRO A 122 12.17 38.06 27.73
CA PRO A 122 11.53 36.76 27.78
C PRO A 122 10.01 36.89 28.00
N GLU A 123 9.22 36.25 27.13
CA GLU A 123 7.76 36.34 27.09
C GLU A 123 7.11 35.03 27.57
N LEU A 124 6.24 35.09 28.58
CA LEU A 124 5.55 33.92 29.12
C LEU A 124 4.36 33.53 28.22
N VAL A 125 4.46 32.39 27.54
CA VAL A 125 3.47 31.89 26.56
C VAL A 125 2.39 31.05 27.23
N HIS A 126 2.75 30.19 28.20
CA HIS A 126 1.78 29.34 28.90
C HIS A 126 2.30 28.87 30.28
N VAL A 127 1.38 28.58 31.21
CA VAL A 127 1.70 27.96 32.52
C VAL A 127 0.98 26.63 32.64
N TYR A 128 1.73 25.54 32.81
CA TYR A 128 1.16 24.19 32.89
C TYR A 128 0.76 23.87 34.34
N LYS A 129 -0.54 23.69 34.57
CA LYS A 129 -1.12 23.49 35.92
C LYS A 129 -1.37 22.02 36.30
N THR A 130 -1.33 21.11 35.31
CA THR A 130 -1.79 19.71 35.48
C THR A 130 -0.87 18.67 34.84
N ALA A 131 -0.45 18.87 33.58
CA ALA A 131 0.27 17.85 32.81
C ALA A 131 1.76 17.73 33.18
N ILE A 132 2.40 18.88 33.42
CA ILE A 132 3.75 19.01 33.97
C ILE A 132 3.74 20.16 35.00
N SER A 133 4.78 20.27 35.81
CA SER A 133 5.07 21.50 36.57
C SER A 133 6.09 22.29 35.77
N GLY A 134 5.69 23.45 35.24
CA GLY A 134 6.50 24.22 34.31
C GLY A 134 5.71 25.27 33.54
N PHE A 135 6.38 25.91 32.58
CA PHE A 135 5.82 26.94 31.71
C PHE A 135 6.40 26.85 30.30
N ALA A 136 5.74 27.45 29.31
CA ALA A 136 6.31 27.74 28.01
C ALA A 136 6.64 29.23 27.93
N ALA A 137 7.81 29.60 27.42
CA ALA A 137 8.22 30.99 27.24
C ALA A 137 9.08 31.17 25.97
N LYS A 138 8.98 32.33 25.34
CA LYS A 138 9.88 32.79 24.26
C LYS A 138 11.17 33.30 24.91
N LEU A 139 12.30 32.66 24.64
CA LEU A 139 13.59 32.90 25.30
C LEU A 139 14.76 32.92 24.30
N SER A 140 15.85 33.60 24.65
CA SER A 140 17.14 33.48 23.96
C SER A 140 18.00 32.38 24.60
N THR A 141 19.00 31.89 23.88
CA THR A 141 19.96 30.91 24.40
C THR A 141 20.64 31.40 25.69
N LYS A 142 20.96 32.71 25.80
CA LYS A 142 21.49 33.31 27.04
C LYS A 142 20.52 33.12 28.21
N GLN A 143 19.23 33.44 28.00
CA GLN A 143 18.18 33.35 29.02
C GLN A 143 17.94 31.89 29.46
N VAL A 144 18.01 30.93 28.53
CA VAL A 144 17.94 29.50 28.86
C VAL A 144 19.14 29.02 29.69
N GLU A 145 20.37 29.48 29.41
CA GLU A 145 21.53 29.16 30.26
C GLU A 145 21.47 29.80 31.66
N SER A 146 20.76 30.92 31.83
CA SER A 146 20.48 31.50 33.15
C SER A 146 19.42 30.70 33.91
N LEU A 147 18.33 30.26 33.26
CA LEU A 147 17.30 29.42 33.90
C LEU A 147 17.88 28.12 34.49
N LYS A 148 18.87 27.51 33.84
CA LYS A 148 19.59 26.31 34.34
C LYS A 148 20.27 26.49 35.71
N ARG A 149 20.44 27.74 36.18
CA ARG A 149 21.10 28.08 37.45
C ARG A 149 20.12 28.23 38.61
N LEU A 150 18.81 28.22 38.34
CA LEU A 150 17.77 28.33 39.37
C LEU A 150 17.58 27.01 40.11
N ASP A 151 17.44 27.07 41.44
CA ASP A 151 17.09 25.89 42.22
C ASP A 151 15.68 25.41 41.83
N GLY A 152 15.57 24.13 41.51
CA GLY A 152 14.36 23.53 40.96
C GLY A 152 14.21 23.62 39.43
N PHE A 153 15.17 24.13 38.67
CA PHE A 153 15.17 23.90 37.21
C PHE A 153 15.41 22.41 36.88
N ILE A 154 14.60 21.84 35.98
CA ILE A 154 14.76 20.45 35.51
C ILE A 154 15.29 20.41 34.07
N SER A 155 14.61 21.06 33.14
CA SER A 155 14.96 21.06 31.72
C SER A 155 14.26 22.17 30.95
N ALA A 156 14.89 22.65 29.87
CA ALA A 156 14.25 23.49 28.86
C ALA A 156 14.40 22.80 27.50
N THR A 157 13.27 22.58 26.82
CA THR A 157 13.20 21.91 25.51
C THR A 157 12.60 22.89 24.51
N PRO A 158 13.17 23.09 23.30
CA PRO A 158 12.56 23.97 22.31
C PRO A 158 11.16 23.47 21.91
N ASP A 159 10.25 24.39 21.66
CA ASP A 159 8.91 24.12 21.17
C ASP A 159 8.91 23.89 19.65
N GLU A 160 8.07 22.98 19.16
CA GLU A 160 8.07 22.49 17.78
C GLU A 160 6.69 22.59 17.13
N MET A 161 6.61 23.30 15.99
CA MET A 161 5.42 23.35 15.14
C MET A 161 5.23 22.02 14.40
N LEU A 162 4.35 21.16 14.92
CA LEU A 162 4.05 19.85 14.35
C LEU A 162 2.94 19.90 13.28
N ALA A 163 3.19 19.31 12.11
CA ALA A 163 2.21 19.17 11.05
C ALA A 163 1.26 17.97 11.26
N LEU A 164 -0.01 18.13 10.88
CA LEU A 164 -1.02 17.07 10.91
C LEU A 164 -0.82 16.07 9.75
N HIS A 165 0.09 15.12 9.94
CA HIS A 165 0.31 14.01 8.99
C HIS A 165 -0.58 12.81 9.32
N THR A 166 -1.26 12.26 8.32
CA THR A 166 -1.96 10.98 8.51
C THR A 166 -0.97 9.80 8.51
N THR A 167 -1.41 8.54 8.63
CA THR A 167 -0.48 7.37 8.63
C THR A 167 0.04 7.01 7.25
N HIS A 168 0.45 8.04 6.51
CA HIS A 168 1.09 8.08 5.20
C HIS A 168 0.23 7.72 3.99
N SER A 169 -0.58 6.66 4.03
CA SER A 169 -1.24 6.19 2.80
C SER A 169 -2.26 7.17 2.17
N PRO A 170 -3.02 8.01 2.91
CA PRO A 170 -3.82 9.06 2.28
C PRO A 170 -2.95 10.20 1.71
N GLN A 171 -1.87 10.59 2.38
CA GLN A 171 -0.95 11.64 1.90
C GLN A 171 -0.17 11.19 0.65
N PHE A 172 0.25 9.93 0.59
CA PHE A 172 0.85 9.30 -0.60
C PHE A 172 -0.14 9.27 -1.79
N LEU A 173 -1.43 9.24 -1.50
CA LEU A 173 -2.53 9.40 -2.47
C LEU A 173 -2.89 10.89 -2.73
N GLY A 174 -2.09 11.84 -2.27
CA GLY A 174 -2.31 13.29 -2.48
C GLY A 174 -3.49 13.87 -1.71
N LEU A 175 -3.99 13.19 -0.67
CA LEU A 175 -5.09 13.65 0.17
C LEU A 175 -4.54 14.47 1.36
N GLU A 176 -4.65 15.80 1.25
CA GLU A 176 -4.20 16.75 2.25
C GLU A 176 -5.39 17.45 2.94
N PRO A 177 -5.42 17.57 4.29
CA PRO A 177 -6.49 18.26 5.00
C PRO A 177 -6.76 19.67 4.47
N GLY A 178 -8.02 19.97 4.15
CA GLY A 178 -8.46 21.27 3.65
C GLY A 178 -8.28 21.49 2.14
N LYS A 179 -7.67 20.56 1.40
CA LYS A 179 -7.41 20.72 -0.06
C LYS A 179 -8.09 19.64 -0.90
N GLY A 180 -8.52 20.03 -2.11
CA GLY A 180 -9.07 19.12 -3.12
C GLY A 180 -10.19 18.23 -2.56
N LEU A 181 -10.08 16.92 -2.74
CA LEU A 181 -11.02 15.93 -2.19
C LEU A 181 -11.17 15.94 -0.65
N TRP A 182 -10.23 16.52 0.11
CA TRP A 182 -10.30 16.67 1.57
C TRP A 182 -10.61 18.12 2.00
N SER A 183 -11.27 18.90 1.15
CA SER A 183 -11.92 20.17 1.54
C SER A 183 -13.18 19.93 2.39
N GLY A 184 -13.58 20.93 3.19
CA GLY A 184 -14.77 20.84 4.07
C GLY A 184 -16.06 20.48 3.32
N SER A 185 -16.38 21.21 2.24
CA SER A 185 -17.58 20.99 1.42
C SER A 185 -17.68 19.56 0.84
N ASN A 186 -16.53 18.96 0.50
CA ASN A 186 -16.48 17.60 0.00
C ASN A 186 -16.69 16.61 1.16
N LEU A 187 -16.09 16.88 2.32
CA LEU A 187 -16.14 16.06 3.53
C LEU A 187 -17.50 16.08 4.27
N GLU A 188 -18.32 17.12 4.07
CA GLU A 188 -19.67 17.28 4.63
C GLU A 188 -20.68 16.24 4.13
N SER A 189 -20.52 15.69 2.92
CA SER A 189 -21.55 14.80 2.36
C SER A 189 -21.57 13.42 3.01
N ASP A 190 -22.77 13.00 3.40
CA ASP A 190 -23.03 11.72 4.06
C ASP A 190 -23.04 10.54 3.09
N VAL A 191 -21.89 9.86 3.02
CA VAL A 191 -21.65 8.64 2.22
C VAL A 191 -21.39 7.46 3.15
N ILE A 192 -22.09 6.36 2.95
CA ILE A 192 -22.10 5.15 3.77
C ILE A 192 -21.31 4.05 3.04
N ILE A 193 -20.28 3.51 3.69
CA ILE A 193 -19.48 2.40 3.17
C ILE A 193 -19.86 1.12 3.94
N GLY A 194 -20.39 0.13 3.22
CA GLY A 194 -20.57 -1.23 3.69
C GLY A 194 -19.27 -2.03 3.57
N VAL A 195 -18.93 -2.78 4.62
CA VAL A 195 -17.72 -3.61 4.70
C VAL A 195 -18.13 -5.06 4.97
N VAL A 196 -17.83 -5.97 4.04
CA VAL A 196 -18.11 -7.41 4.18
C VAL A 196 -16.80 -8.14 4.47
N ASP A 197 -16.62 -8.57 5.73
CA ASP A 197 -15.29 -8.94 6.27
C ASP A 197 -15.40 -9.79 7.57
N SER A 198 -14.36 -9.83 8.42
CA SER A 198 -14.33 -10.53 9.73
C SER A 198 -15.07 -9.82 10.87
N GLY A 199 -15.78 -8.73 10.59
CA GLY A 199 -16.49 -7.90 11.58
C GLY A 199 -15.72 -6.63 11.93
N ILE A 200 -15.95 -6.07 13.12
CA ILE A 200 -15.28 -4.85 13.59
C ILE A 200 -15.03 -4.89 15.10
N TRP A 201 -13.97 -4.22 15.58
CA TRP A 201 -13.79 -3.90 17.00
C TRP A 201 -14.38 -2.51 17.32
N PRO A 202 -15.64 -2.39 17.78
CA PRO A 202 -16.37 -1.13 17.82
C PRO A 202 -15.79 -0.10 18.80
N GLU A 203 -15.15 -0.53 19.90
CA GLU A 203 -14.53 0.38 20.87
C GLU A 203 -13.20 1.01 20.37
N HIS A 204 -12.77 0.71 19.15
CA HIS A 204 -11.51 1.25 18.64
C HIS A 204 -11.60 2.75 18.33
N VAL A 205 -10.55 3.52 18.64
CA VAL A 205 -10.54 4.98 18.52
C VAL A 205 -10.83 5.50 17.10
N SER A 206 -10.51 4.73 16.06
CA SER A 206 -10.86 5.06 14.67
C SER A 206 -12.36 4.96 14.34
N PHE A 207 -13.19 4.48 15.27
CA PHE A 207 -14.65 4.40 15.11
C PHE A 207 -15.39 5.32 16.09
N ASN A 208 -14.69 6.27 16.71
CA ASN A 208 -15.33 7.37 17.43
C ASN A 208 -16.12 8.27 16.47
N ASP A 209 -17.22 8.84 16.95
CA ASP A 209 -18.14 9.70 16.19
C ASP A 209 -18.11 11.17 16.64
N ILE A 210 -17.00 11.60 17.25
CA ILE A 210 -16.80 12.98 17.71
C ILE A 210 -16.84 13.91 16.48
N GLY A 211 -17.64 14.99 16.60
CA GLY A 211 -17.87 15.94 15.52
C GLY A 211 -18.85 15.48 14.43
N MET A 212 -19.38 14.26 14.47
CA MET A 212 -20.32 13.78 13.45
C MET A 212 -21.76 14.27 13.68
N SER A 213 -22.42 14.61 12.58
CA SER A 213 -23.87 14.85 12.50
C SER A 213 -24.66 13.56 12.78
N PRO A 214 -25.99 13.63 13.05
CA PRO A 214 -26.85 12.46 13.21
C PRO A 214 -26.77 11.48 12.03
N VAL A 215 -27.19 10.23 12.24
CA VAL A 215 -27.21 9.20 11.20
C VAL A 215 -28.15 9.61 10.05
N PRO A 216 -27.78 9.44 8.77
CA PRO A 216 -28.60 9.87 7.63
C PRO A 216 -29.96 9.16 7.59
N SER A 217 -31.05 9.89 7.34
CA SER A 217 -32.42 9.34 7.27
C SER A 217 -32.67 8.37 6.10
N LYS A 218 -31.72 8.23 5.16
CA LYS A 218 -31.75 7.20 4.10
C LYS A 218 -31.35 5.80 4.60
N TRP A 219 -30.66 5.73 5.74
CA TRP A 219 -30.14 4.50 6.33
C TRP A 219 -31.26 3.66 6.94
N LYS A 220 -31.24 2.34 6.70
CA LYS A 220 -32.25 1.40 7.19
C LYS A 220 -31.70 0.23 7.99
N GLY A 221 -30.39 0.02 7.98
CA GLY A 221 -29.74 -1.04 8.75
C GLY A 221 -29.73 -0.77 10.26
N GLU A 222 -29.44 -1.81 11.03
CA GLU A 222 -29.49 -1.77 12.48
C GLU A 222 -28.18 -2.21 13.15
N CYS A 223 -28.15 -2.13 14.47
CA CYS A 223 -27.09 -2.68 15.30
C CYS A 223 -27.56 -4.00 15.91
N GLU A 224 -27.09 -5.12 15.35
CA GLU A 224 -27.49 -6.46 15.76
C GLU A 224 -26.78 -6.86 17.07
N GLU A 225 -27.49 -7.56 17.95
CA GLU A 225 -26.98 -7.94 19.27
C GLU A 225 -26.54 -9.41 19.31
N GLY A 226 -25.47 -9.69 20.03
CA GLY A 226 -24.90 -11.04 20.10
C GLY A 226 -23.73 -11.15 21.08
N THR A 227 -22.91 -12.17 20.94
CA THR A 227 -21.81 -12.43 21.88
C THR A 227 -20.85 -11.24 21.97
N LYS A 228 -20.81 -10.60 23.16
CA LYS A 228 -20.05 -9.36 23.47
C LYS A 228 -20.34 -8.19 22.52
N PHE A 229 -21.53 -8.09 21.95
CA PHE A 229 -21.93 -6.98 21.06
C PHE A 229 -23.38 -6.58 21.34
N SER A 230 -23.63 -5.28 21.44
CA SER A 230 -24.90 -4.69 21.90
C SER A 230 -25.29 -3.49 21.05
N LYS A 231 -26.55 -3.04 21.11
CA LYS A 231 -27.00 -1.87 20.32
C LYS A 231 -26.21 -0.60 20.57
N SER A 232 -25.63 -0.43 21.77
CA SER A 232 -24.74 0.70 22.11
C SER A 232 -23.31 0.58 21.60
N ASN A 233 -22.96 -0.50 20.87
CA ASN A 233 -21.69 -0.59 20.13
C ASN A 233 -21.74 0.15 18.79
N CYS A 234 -22.93 0.48 18.26
CA CYS A 234 -23.08 1.39 17.15
C CYS A 234 -23.26 2.84 17.64
N ASN A 235 -22.81 3.79 16.85
CA ASN A 235 -22.82 5.22 17.11
C ASN A 235 -23.05 5.96 15.78
N LYS A 236 -22.75 7.28 15.68
CA LYS A 236 -22.93 7.96 14.38
C LYS A 236 -21.82 7.64 13.37
N LYS A 237 -20.78 6.90 13.73
CA LYS A 237 -19.64 6.52 12.88
C LYS A 237 -19.81 5.11 12.33
N LEU A 238 -19.93 4.13 13.23
CA LEU A 238 -20.38 2.77 12.95
C LEU A 238 -21.91 2.75 13.11
N ILE A 239 -22.65 2.91 12.00
CA ILE A 239 -24.10 3.16 12.03
C ILE A 239 -24.95 1.89 11.99
N GLY A 240 -24.33 0.74 11.73
CA GLY A 240 -24.94 -0.57 11.84
C GLY A 240 -23.92 -1.69 11.70
N ALA A 241 -24.26 -2.84 12.25
CA ALA A 241 -23.37 -3.99 12.36
C ALA A 241 -24.21 -5.28 12.43
N ARG A 242 -23.89 -6.25 11.59
CA ARG A 242 -24.59 -7.54 11.43
C ARG A 242 -23.62 -8.71 11.31
N ALA A 243 -24.08 -9.94 11.55
CA ALA A 243 -23.25 -11.14 11.40
C ALA A 243 -24.00 -12.31 10.73
N PHE A 244 -23.32 -12.94 9.78
CA PHE A 244 -23.81 -14.03 8.96
C PHE A 244 -22.89 -15.23 9.15
N PHE A 245 -23.45 -16.31 9.69
CA PHE A 245 -22.69 -17.52 10.05
C PHE A 245 -23.44 -18.83 9.82
N GLU A 246 -24.66 -18.81 9.28
CA GLU A 246 -25.45 -20.03 9.10
C GLU A 246 -24.78 -21.00 8.10
N GLY A 247 -24.22 -20.48 7.00
CA GLY A 247 -23.45 -21.26 6.05
C GLY A 247 -22.09 -21.70 6.59
N TYR A 248 -21.44 -20.86 7.40
CA TYR A 248 -20.22 -21.25 8.09
C TYR A 248 -20.46 -22.40 9.09
N GLU A 249 -21.46 -22.28 9.97
CA GLU A 249 -21.76 -23.30 10.98
C GLU A 249 -22.31 -24.60 10.34
N ALA A 250 -23.00 -24.50 9.19
CA ALA A 250 -23.39 -25.67 8.41
C ALA A 250 -22.20 -26.38 7.72
N ALA A 251 -21.12 -25.67 7.40
CA ALA A 251 -19.95 -26.22 6.71
C ALA A 251 -18.83 -26.69 7.65
N VAL A 252 -18.66 -26.04 8.81
CA VAL A 252 -17.54 -26.23 9.74
C VAL A 252 -17.98 -26.72 11.13
N GLY A 253 -19.27 -26.58 11.46
CA GLY A 253 -19.79 -26.75 12.82
C GLY A 253 -19.83 -25.43 13.61
N GLN A 254 -20.43 -25.47 14.80
CA GLN A 254 -20.69 -24.29 15.62
C GLN A 254 -19.41 -23.47 15.92
N ILE A 255 -19.53 -22.14 15.87
CA ILE A 255 -18.45 -21.20 16.16
C ILE A 255 -17.92 -21.41 17.59
N ASN A 256 -16.61 -21.56 17.73
CA ASN A 256 -15.94 -21.64 19.02
C ASN A 256 -15.89 -20.25 19.71
N GLU A 257 -16.86 -19.98 20.58
CA GLU A 257 -16.97 -18.68 21.28
C GLU A 257 -15.89 -18.42 22.36
N THR A 258 -14.88 -19.31 22.47
CA THR A 258 -13.63 -19.04 23.20
C THR A 258 -12.54 -18.42 22.33
N GLU A 259 -12.70 -18.44 21.00
CA GLU A 259 -11.74 -17.93 20.02
C GLU A 259 -12.33 -16.84 19.11
N ASP A 260 -13.66 -16.84 18.90
CA ASP A 260 -14.40 -15.87 18.08
C ASP A 260 -15.72 -15.48 18.78
N TYR A 261 -16.62 -14.75 18.11
CA TYR A 261 -17.88 -14.23 18.66
C TYR A 261 -19.04 -14.41 17.67
N ARG A 262 -20.15 -15.01 18.10
CA ARG A 262 -21.42 -15.03 17.34
C ARG A 262 -22.10 -13.65 17.41
N SER A 263 -21.46 -12.67 16.77
CA SER A 263 -21.85 -11.26 16.63
C SER A 263 -20.96 -10.57 15.60
N ALA A 264 -21.22 -9.31 15.30
CA ALA A 264 -20.38 -8.50 14.40
C ALA A 264 -18.99 -8.14 14.97
N ARG A 265 -18.62 -8.60 16.18
CA ARG A 265 -17.32 -8.35 16.78
C ARG A 265 -16.19 -9.09 16.03
N ASP A 266 -15.14 -8.36 15.70
CA ASP A 266 -13.90 -8.91 15.13
C ASP A 266 -13.03 -9.59 16.20
N ALA A 267 -12.54 -10.78 15.90
CA ALA A 267 -11.55 -11.50 16.70
C ALA A 267 -10.19 -11.66 15.98
N GLU A 268 -10.17 -11.50 14.65
CA GLU A 268 -9.00 -11.79 13.81
C GLU A 268 -8.18 -10.52 13.52
N GLY A 269 -8.88 -9.40 13.27
CA GLY A 269 -8.33 -8.07 13.06
C GLY A 269 -8.46 -7.51 11.65
N HIS A 270 -8.65 -8.37 10.64
CA HIS A 270 -8.75 -7.99 9.23
C HIS A 270 -9.88 -6.99 8.97
N GLY A 271 -11.13 -7.27 9.39
CA GLY A 271 -12.26 -6.37 9.20
C GLY A 271 -12.13 -5.03 9.93
N THR A 272 -11.51 -5.03 11.12
CA THR A 272 -11.12 -3.81 11.83
C THR A 272 -10.09 -2.98 11.04
N HIS A 273 -9.12 -3.65 10.42
CA HIS A 273 -8.06 -3.04 9.60
C HIS A 273 -8.61 -2.47 8.28
N THR A 274 -9.48 -3.21 7.58
CA THR A 274 -10.05 -2.79 6.30
C THR A 274 -11.08 -1.66 6.46
N ALA A 275 -11.99 -1.76 7.44
CA ALA A 275 -12.96 -0.70 7.73
C ALA A 275 -12.29 0.62 8.13
N SER A 276 -11.24 0.55 8.95
CA SER A 276 -10.47 1.75 9.33
C SER A 276 -9.59 2.29 8.20
N THR A 277 -9.11 1.45 7.28
CA THR A 277 -8.41 1.90 6.05
C THR A 277 -9.35 2.64 5.09
N ALA A 278 -10.59 2.17 4.93
CA ALA A 278 -11.58 2.83 4.07
C ALA A 278 -12.03 4.16 4.67
N ALA A 279 -12.44 4.16 5.95
CA ALA A 279 -13.12 5.28 6.57
C ALA A 279 -12.90 5.42 8.08
N GLY A 280 -11.77 4.98 8.64
CA GLY A 280 -11.43 5.28 10.04
C GLY A 280 -11.41 6.80 10.30
N ASN A 281 -12.00 7.25 11.41
CA ASN A 281 -11.89 8.63 11.87
C ASN A 281 -10.43 8.92 12.31
N LEU A 282 -10.05 10.20 12.32
CA LEU A 282 -8.70 10.67 12.62
C LEU A 282 -8.31 10.33 14.07
N ALA A 283 -7.23 9.58 14.27
CA ALA A 283 -6.75 9.15 15.60
C ALA A 283 -5.22 8.98 15.63
N HIS A 284 -4.54 9.41 16.70
CA HIS A 284 -3.09 9.22 16.79
C HIS A 284 -2.71 7.74 16.84
N ALA A 285 -1.74 7.34 16.02
CA ALA A 285 -1.45 5.96 15.70
C ALA A 285 0.04 5.68 15.54
N SER A 286 0.45 4.47 15.94
CA SER A 286 1.74 3.85 15.65
C SER A 286 1.65 2.36 15.98
N ILE A 287 2.50 1.51 15.40
CA ILE A 287 2.79 0.19 15.96
C ILE A 287 4.12 0.24 16.71
N PHE A 288 4.10 0.08 18.04
CA PHE A 288 5.28 0.20 18.89
C PHE A 288 6.12 1.49 18.70
N GLY A 289 5.50 2.61 18.28
CA GLY A 289 6.18 3.86 17.91
C GLY A 289 6.64 3.95 16.44
N LEU A 290 6.61 2.85 15.68
CA LEU A 290 6.83 2.85 14.23
C LEU A 290 5.59 3.38 13.48
N ALA A 291 5.82 4.03 12.34
CA ALA A 291 4.80 4.70 11.53
C ALA A 291 3.91 5.67 12.35
N LYS A 292 4.52 6.37 13.33
CA LYS A 292 3.87 7.38 14.17
C LYS A 292 3.27 8.50 13.31
N GLY A 293 1.96 8.73 13.46
CA GLY A 293 1.19 9.74 12.74
C GLY A 293 -0.27 9.78 13.22
N LEU A 294 -1.18 10.27 12.37
CA LEU A 294 -2.62 10.33 12.61
C LEU A 294 -3.33 9.30 11.70
N ALA A 295 -3.69 8.11 12.19
CA ALA A 295 -4.46 7.17 11.37
C ALA A 295 -5.77 7.81 10.94
N GLY A 296 -6.09 7.66 9.66
CA GLY A 296 -7.31 8.18 9.05
C GLY A 296 -7.59 7.37 7.79
N GLY A 297 -8.84 6.91 7.66
CA GLY A 297 -9.28 6.24 6.46
C GLY A 297 -9.36 7.23 5.29
N VAL A 298 -9.27 6.70 4.08
CA VAL A 298 -9.29 7.50 2.84
C VAL A 298 -10.50 8.45 2.77
N ARG A 299 -11.66 8.04 3.29
CA ARG A 299 -12.80 8.93 3.57
C ARG A 299 -13.14 8.96 5.08
N TYR A 300 -12.32 9.64 5.86
CA TYR A 300 -12.44 9.65 7.33
C TYR A 300 -13.79 10.19 7.89
N THR A 301 -14.58 10.95 7.13
CA THR A 301 -15.93 11.39 7.54
C THR A 301 -17.07 10.46 7.12
N SER A 302 -16.84 9.42 6.32
CA SER A 302 -17.91 8.49 5.91
C SER A 302 -18.48 7.71 7.08
N ARG A 303 -19.73 7.26 6.92
CA ARG A 303 -20.33 6.26 7.82
C ARG A 303 -19.83 4.87 7.45
N ILE A 304 -19.73 4.00 8.44
CA ILE A 304 -19.36 2.58 8.29
C ILE A 304 -20.57 1.73 8.65
N ALA A 305 -20.87 0.74 7.81
CA ALA A 305 -21.76 -0.37 8.13
C ALA A 305 -20.99 -1.68 7.94
N VAL A 306 -21.13 -2.64 8.87
CA VAL A 306 -20.30 -3.86 8.88
C VAL A 306 -21.16 -5.11 8.81
N TYR A 307 -20.77 -6.03 7.93
CA TYR A 307 -21.45 -7.28 7.68
C TYR A 307 -20.43 -8.41 7.83
N LYS A 308 -20.37 -9.02 9.02
CA LYS A 308 -19.42 -10.11 9.29
C LYS A 308 -19.85 -11.36 8.54
N ALA A 309 -19.06 -11.79 7.54
CA ALA A 309 -19.30 -13.01 6.76
C ALA A 309 -18.06 -13.93 6.71
N CYS A 310 -16.97 -13.52 7.38
CA CYS A 310 -15.71 -14.26 7.47
C CYS A 310 -15.40 -14.66 8.91
N TRP A 311 -14.88 -15.87 9.05
CA TRP A 311 -14.68 -16.60 10.30
C TRP A 311 -13.34 -17.36 10.26
N SER A 312 -12.95 -18.01 11.36
CA SER A 312 -11.59 -18.59 11.51
C SER A 312 -11.16 -19.64 10.47
N GLN A 313 -12.09 -20.25 9.73
CA GLN A 313 -11.80 -21.20 8.62
C GLN A 313 -12.15 -20.64 7.23
N GLY A 314 -12.44 -19.35 7.11
CA GLY A 314 -12.81 -18.67 5.88
C GLY A 314 -14.21 -18.06 5.89
N CYS A 315 -14.74 -17.75 4.71
CA CYS A 315 -16.01 -17.04 4.51
C CYS A 315 -16.94 -17.93 3.67
N ALA A 316 -18.16 -18.21 4.13
CA ALA A 316 -19.11 -19.02 3.36
C ALA A 316 -19.77 -18.20 2.24
N SER A 317 -19.89 -18.77 1.04
CA SER A 317 -20.44 -18.06 -0.12
C SER A 317 -21.90 -17.62 0.06
N SER A 318 -22.68 -18.35 0.86
CA SER A 318 -24.04 -17.99 1.28
C SER A 318 -24.04 -16.75 2.17
N ASP A 319 -23.15 -16.72 3.16
CA ASP A 319 -23.07 -15.70 4.19
C ASP A 319 -22.55 -14.38 3.58
N ILE A 320 -21.64 -14.47 2.60
CA ILE A 320 -21.23 -13.34 1.76
C ILE A 320 -22.41 -12.82 0.92
N LEU A 321 -23.21 -13.70 0.31
CA LEU A 321 -24.36 -13.27 -0.50
C LEU A 321 -25.44 -12.58 0.36
N ALA A 322 -25.75 -13.14 1.53
CA ALA A 322 -26.67 -12.55 2.50
C ALA A 322 -26.17 -11.19 3.03
N ALA A 323 -24.86 -11.07 3.30
CA ALA A 323 -24.23 -9.81 3.67
C ALA A 323 -24.33 -8.75 2.56
N ILE A 324 -24.16 -9.12 1.29
CA ILE A 324 -24.32 -8.20 0.15
C ILE A 324 -25.80 -7.78 0.01
N ASP A 325 -26.73 -8.73 0.04
CA ASP A 325 -28.17 -8.46 -0.12
C ASP A 325 -28.71 -7.52 0.98
N GLN A 326 -28.36 -7.82 2.24
CA GLN A 326 -28.72 -6.97 3.38
C GLN A 326 -28.08 -5.58 3.29
N ALA A 327 -26.84 -5.46 2.78
CA ALA A 327 -26.21 -4.14 2.58
C ALA A 327 -26.88 -3.29 1.49
N ILE A 328 -27.42 -3.94 0.45
CA ILE A 328 -28.25 -3.28 -0.57
C ILE A 328 -29.56 -2.78 0.08
N ALA A 329 -30.22 -3.63 0.87
CA ALA A 329 -31.47 -3.29 1.55
C ALA A 329 -31.30 -2.15 2.59
N ASP A 330 -30.22 -2.20 3.38
CA ASP A 330 -29.87 -1.23 4.42
C ASP A 330 -29.50 0.16 3.85
N GLY A 331 -29.05 0.21 2.59
CA GLY A 331 -28.85 1.46 1.82
C GLY A 331 -27.44 2.04 1.84
N VAL A 332 -26.40 1.21 1.70
CA VAL A 332 -25.00 1.68 1.55
C VAL A 332 -24.76 2.32 0.17
N ASP A 333 -23.83 3.28 0.07
CA ASP A 333 -23.46 3.91 -1.21
C ASP A 333 -22.27 3.21 -1.88
N VAL A 334 -21.41 2.56 -1.08
CA VAL A 334 -20.22 1.83 -1.53
C VAL A 334 -20.10 0.52 -0.76
N LEU A 335 -19.70 -0.55 -1.45
CA LEU A 335 -19.35 -1.86 -0.87
C LEU A 335 -17.84 -2.14 -1.00
N SER A 336 -17.24 -2.57 0.09
CA SER A 336 -15.85 -3.00 0.18
C SER A 336 -15.79 -4.48 0.56
N LEU A 337 -15.23 -5.31 -0.33
CA LEU A 337 -15.09 -6.76 -0.11
C LEU A 337 -13.62 -7.18 -0.25
N SER A 338 -12.94 -7.27 0.89
CA SER A 338 -11.53 -7.65 0.99
C SER A 338 -11.34 -9.18 1.00
N LEU A 339 -12.18 -9.87 0.22
CA LEU A 339 -12.32 -11.32 0.16
C LEU A 339 -12.48 -11.80 -1.29
N GLY A 340 -12.33 -13.10 -1.52
CA GLY A 340 -12.55 -13.72 -2.83
C GLY A 340 -12.03 -15.15 -2.89
N GLY A 341 -12.67 -15.98 -3.71
CA GLY A 341 -12.16 -17.30 -4.10
C GLY A 341 -11.52 -17.27 -5.50
N SER A 342 -11.06 -18.42 -5.98
CA SER A 342 -10.60 -18.57 -7.37
C SER A 342 -11.65 -18.08 -8.37
N ALA A 343 -11.23 -17.42 -9.45
CA ALA A 343 -12.14 -16.91 -10.47
C ALA A 343 -12.99 -18.03 -11.11
N LYS A 344 -14.30 -17.76 -11.26
CA LYS A 344 -15.32 -18.68 -11.78
C LYS A 344 -16.16 -18.00 -12.87
N PRO A 345 -16.82 -18.74 -13.76
CA PRO A 345 -17.89 -18.22 -14.62
C PRO A 345 -18.92 -17.43 -13.79
N TYR A 346 -19.32 -16.24 -14.25
CA TYR A 346 -20.05 -15.26 -13.42
C TYR A 346 -21.38 -15.82 -12.87
N HIS A 347 -22.09 -16.61 -13.67
CA HIS A 347 -23.32 -17.32 -13.27
C HIS A 347 -23.13 -18.38 -12.17
N SER A 348 -21.89 -18.71 -11.81
CA SER A 348 -21.51 -19.65 -10.73
C SER A 348 -20.74 -18.96 -9.58
N ASP A 349 -20.65 -17.62 -9.61
CA ASP A 349 -19.97 -16.79 -8.63
C ASP A 349 -20.98 -15.92 -7.88
N LEU A 350 -21.27 -16.28 -6.62
CA LEU A 350 -22.23 -15.54 -5.80
C LEU A 350 -21.76 -14.11 -5.47
N ILE A 351 -20.45 -13.83 -5.48
CA ILE A 351 -19.93 -12.47 -5.35
C ILE A 351 -20.28 -11.70 -6.62
N ALA A 352 -20.05 -12.27 -7.81
CA ALA A 352 -20.43 -11.62 -9.07
C ALA A 352 -21.95 -11.35 -9.14
N ILE A 353 -22.78 -12.33 -8.78
CA ILE A 353 -24.25 -12.20 -8.81
C ILE A 353 -24.74 -11.14 -7.81
N GLY A 354 -24.35 -11.23 -6.53
CA GLY A 354 -24.78 -10.26 -5.50
C GLY A 354 -24.31 -8.84 -5.81
N THR A 355 -23.04 -8.68 -6.19
CA THR A 355 -22.49 -7.36 -6.55
C THR A 355 -23.13 -6.78 -7.82
N PHE A 356 -23.68 -7.59 -8.73
CA PHE A 356 -24.46 -7.06 -9.84
C PHE A 356 -25.77 -6.42 -9.39
N GLN A 357 -26.45 -6.99 -8.39
CA GLN A 357 -27.64 -6.37 -7.79
C GLN A 357 -27.30 -5.07 -7.05
N ALA A 358 -26.14 -4.99 -6.41
CA ALA A 358 -25.65 -3.73 -5.82
C ALA A 358 -25.43 -2.63 -6.88
N ILE A 359 -24.80 -2.99 -8.00
CA ILE A 359 -24.55 -2.08 -9.12
C ILE A 359 -25.87 -1.63 -9.79
N LYS A 360 -26.88 -2.50 -9.87
CA LYS A 360 -28.25 -2.16 -10.29
C LYS A 360 -28.93 -1.13 -9.36
N ASN A 361 -28.58 -1.12 -8.08
CA ASN A 361 -29.04 -0.15 -7.09
C ASN A 361 -28.13 1.10 -6.99
N GLY A 362 -27.17 1.26 -7.90
CA GLY A 362 -26.29 2.45 -7.94
C GLY A 362 -25.14 2.44 -6.93
N ILE A 363 -24.88 1.30 -6.29
CA ILE A 363 -23.85 1.13 -5.26
C ILE A 363 -22.50 0.80 -5.91
N SER A 364 -21.44 1.54 -5.56
CA SER A 364 -20.09 1.27 -6.08
C SER A 364 -19.47 0.06 -5.37
N VAL A 365 -18.94 -0.92 -6.11
CA VAL A 365 -18.35 -2.14 -5.53
C VAL A 365 -16.85 -2.20 -5.80
N SER A 366 -16.05 -2.34 -4.74
CA SER A 366 -14.61 -2.67 -4.84
C SER A 366 -14.32 -4.01 -4.17
N CYS A 367 -13.51 -4.85 -4.84
CA CYS A 367 -13.02 -6.12 -4.31
C CYS A 367 -11.50 -6.28 -4.47
N SER A 368 -10.87 -6.99 -3.55
CA SER A 368 -9.44 -7.35 -3.64
C SER A 368 -9.15 -8.27 -4.84
N ALA A 369 -8.04 -8.05 -5.55
CA ALA A 369 -7.64 -8.88 -6.70
C ALA A 369 -7.18 -10.31 -6.33
N GLY A 370 -6.79 -10.54 -5.08
CA GLY A 370 -6.23 -11.81 -4.59
C GLY A 370 -4.73 -11.71 -4.30
N ASN A 371 -4.24 -12.62 -3.46
CA ASN A 371 -2.85 -12.64 -2.97
C ASN A 371 -2.08 -13.88 -3.48
N SER A 372 -2.35 -14.30 -4.72
CA SER A 372 -1.82 -15.54 -5.33
C SER A 372 -0.87 -15.30 -6.51
N GLY A 373 -0.40 -14.06 -6.68
CA GLY A 373 0.69 -13.71 -7.60
C GLY A 373 2.05 -14.29 -7.16
N PRO A 374 3.11 -14.16 -7.98
CA PRO A 374 3.15 -13.37 -9.23
C PRO A 374 2.73 -14.15 -10.49
N SER A 375 2.31 -15.41 -10.35
CA SER A 375 1.93 -16.26 -11.49
C SER A 375 0.78 -15.68 -12.32
N SER A 376 0.85 -15.87 -13.64
CA SER A 376 -0.12 -15.34 -14.60
C SER A 376 -1.53 -15.90 -14.42
N SER A 377 -2.53 -15.05 -14.64
CA SER A 377 -3.96 -15.35 -14.49
C SER A 377 -4.34 -15.95 -13.13
N THR A 378 -3.90 -15.29 -12.06
CA THR A 378 -4.24 -15.56 -10.65
C THR A 378 -5.26 -14.57 -10.07
N VAL A 379 -5.67 -13.57 -10.85
CA VAL A 379 -6.65 -12.54 -10.47
C VAL A 379 -8.05 -13.13 -10.26
N SER A 380 -8.68 -12.70 -9.17
CA SER A 380 -10.00 -13.10 -8.70
C SER A 380 -10.99 -11.92 -8.75
N ASN A 381 -12.27 -12.14 -8.41
CA ASN A 381 -13.31 -11.10 -8.42
C ASN A 381 -13.41 -10.37 -9.79
N THR A 382 -13.37 -11.11 -10.90
CA THR A 382 -13.08 -10.58 -12.24
C THR A 382 -14.29 -10.09 -13.05
N ALA A 383 -15.46 -9.95 -12.43
CA ALA A 383 -16.64 -9.43 -13.10
C ALA A 383 -16.44 -7.96 -13.54
N PRO A 384 -17.02 -7.53 -14.68
CA PRO A 384 -16.77 -6.18 -15.21
C PRO A 384 -17.36 -5.06 -14.33
N TRP A 385 -18.44 -5.31 -13.61
CA TRP A 385 -19.07 -4.34 -12.71
C TRP A 385 -18.35 -4.18 -11.36
N ILE A 386 -17.49 -5.13 -10.97
CA ILE A 386 -16.62 -5.03 -9.78
C ILE A 386 -15.38 -4.19 -10.13
N MET A 387 -14.99 -3.25 -9.26
CA MET A 387 -13.64 -2.66 -9.27
C MET A 387 -12.64 -3.61 -8.60
N THR A 388 -11.78 -4.26 -9.38
CA THR A 388 -10.83 -5.28 -8.90
C THR A 388 -9.47 -4.64 -8.61
N VAL A 389 -8.99 -4.69 -7.37
CA VAL A 389 -7.87 -3.86 -6.89
C VAL A 389 -6.61 -4.66 -6.59
N GLY A 390 -5.51 -4.38 -7.32
CA GLY A 390 -4.16 -4.87 -7.07
C GLY A 390 -3.46 -4.16 -5.90
N ALA A 391 -2.32 -4.68 -5.45
CA ALA A 391 -1.57 -4.13 -4.30
C ALA A 391 -0.21 -3.53 -4.69
N SER A 392 0.04 -2.32 -4.23
CA SER A 392 1.32 -1.61 -4.37
C SER A 392 2.03 -1.34 -3.04
N TYR A 393 3.33 -1.08 -3.13
CA TYR A 393 4.10 -0.37 -2.12
C TYR A 393 3.80 1.14 -2.15
N LEU A 394 3.93 1.76 -0.98
CA LEU A 394 4.11 3.19 -0.77
C LEU A 394 5.56 3.47 -0.35
N ASP A 395 6.01 4.73 -0.34
CA ASP A 395 7.43 5.09 -0.12
C ASP A 395 7.94 4.92 1.32
N ARG A 396 7.09 4.45 2.24
CA ARG A 396 7.46 4.13 3.63
C ARG A 396 7.92 2.68 3.76
N SER A 397 9.11 2.47 4.34
CA SER A 397 9.65 1.18 4.73
C SER A 397 9.89 1.07 6.25
N PHE A 398 10.02 -0.16 6.74
CA PHE A 398 10.36 -0.47 8.13
C PHE A 398 11.75 -1.12 8.17
N GLU A 399 12.78 -0.29 7.98
CA GLU A 399 14.12 -0.71 7.56
C GLU A 399 14.91 -1.40 8.70
N ALA A 400 15.52 -2.52 8.36
CA ALA A 400 16.42 -3.28 9.22
C ALA A 400 17.65 -3.74 8.43
N ILE A 401 18.79 -3.13 8.71
CA ILE A 401 20.07 -3.38 8.03
C ILE A 401 20.70 -4.66 8.56
N VAL A 402 21.11 -5.55 7.65
CA VAL A 402 21.83 -6.79 7.96
C VAL A 402 23.24 -6.69 7.39
N GLU A 403 24.26 -6.74 8.25
CA GLU A 403 25.67 -6.75 7.86
C GLU A 403 26.28 -8.12 8.17
N LEU A 404 26.83 -8.79 7.15
CA LEU A 404 27.52 -10.08 7.26
C LEU A 404 28.97 -9.89 7.73
N GLY A 405 29.59 -10.96 8.25
CA GLY A 405 30.98 -10.93 8.71
C GLY A 405 32.02 -10.71 7.61
N ASP A 406 31.66 -10.80 6.33
CA ASP A 406 32.48 -10.39 5.17
C ASP A 406 32.23 -8.93 4.73
N ARG A 407 31.47 -8.16 5.51
CA ARG A 407 31.11 -6.75 5.28
C ARG A 407 30.12 -6.52 4.14
N GLN A 408 29.48 -7.55 3.59
CA GLN A 408 28.29 -7.36 2.74
C GLN A 408 27.13 -6.80 3.58
N ILE A 409 26.42 -5.80 3.05
CA ILE A 409 25.31 -5.11 3.70
C ILE A 409 24.04 -5.27 2.85
N PHE A 410 22.93 -5.62 3.50
CA PHE A 410 21.62 -5.76 2.87
C PHE A 410 20.56 -4.95 3.61
N GLU A 411 19.72 -4.23 2.86
CA GLU A 411 18.47 -3.68 3.37
C GLU A 411 17.44 -4.81 3.53
N GLY A 412 16.76 -4.81 4.68
CA GLY A 412 15.66 -5.72 4.99
C GLY A 412 14.55 -5.00 5.74
N SER A 413 13.52 -5.75 6.14
CA SER A 413 12.30 -5.21 6.73
C SER A 413 11.96 -5.85 8.07
N SER A 414 11.53 -5.05 9.05
CA SER A 414 11.17 -5.52 10.39
C SER A 414 10.34 -4.51 11.20
N LEU A 415 9.36 -5.01 11.97
CA LEU A 415 8.68 -4.24 13.01
C LEU A 415 9.30 -4.43 14.41
N TYR A 416 10.43 -5.12 14.51
CA TYR A 416 11.08 -5.34 15.80
C TYR A 416 11.73 -4.03 16.31
N ILE A 417 11.15 -3.47 17.37
CA ILE A 417 11.80 -2.43 18.18
C ILE A 417 12.55 -3.07 19.35
N GLY A 418 13.84 -2.77 19.47
CA GLY A 418 14.66 -3.32 20.56
C GLY A 418 16.15 -3.18 20.30
N LYS A 419 16.95 -3.91 21.09
CA LYS A 419 18.41 -3.85 20.99
C LYS A 419 18.87 -4.46 19.65
N PRO A 420 19.75 -3.79 18.89
CA PRO A 420 20.33 -4.38 17.68
C PRO A 420 21.18 -5.60 18.04
N LEU A 421 21.23 -6.59 17.15
CA LEU A 421 22.12 -7.72 17.29
C LEU A 421 23.50 -7.34 16.77
N LYS A 422 24.53 -7.49 17.61
CA LYS A 422 25.94 -7.44 17.19
C LYS A 422 26.25 -8.65 16.29
N GLN A 423 27.47 -8.70 15.73
CA GLN A 423 27.96 -9.87 14.99
C GLN A 423 27.84 -11.13 15.85
N LEU A 424 26.93 -12.03 15.46
CA LEU A 424 26.65 -13.33 16.09
C LEU A 424 26.81 -14.44 15.05
N PRO A 425 27.18 -15.67 15.46
CA PRO A 425 27.27 -16.79 14.53
C PRO A 425 25.93 -17.07 13.86
N LEU A 426 25.98 -17.36 12.56
CA LEU A 426 24.82 -17.81 11.80
C LEU A 426 24.58 -19.31 11.99
N PHE A 427 23.33 -19.72 11.79
CA PHE A 427 22.94 -21.11 11.59
C PHE A 427 21.92 -21.20 10.45
N TYR A 428 22.13 -22.14 9.55
CA TYR A 428 21.18 -22.57 8.54
C TYR A 428 21.10 -24.09 8.63
N GLY A 429 19.90 -24.66 8.55
CA GLY A 429 19.68 -26.10 8.63
C GLY A 429 19.13 -26.66 7.32
N ASP A 430 19.23 -27.97 7.14
CA ASP A 430 18.74 -28.65 5.94
C ASP A 430 17.25 -29.04 6.04
N LEU A 431 16.63 -29.28 4.87
CA LEU A 431 15.26 -29.81 4.75
C LEU A 431 14.26 -29.02 5.61
N ARG A 432 13.57 -29.66 6.57
CA ARG A 432 12.60 -29.00 7.46
C ARG A 432 13.20 -27.87 8.31
N ALA A 433 14.49 -27.94 8.64
CA ALA A 433 15.18 -26.92 9.41
C ALA A 433 15.49 -25.67 8.58
N ALA A 434 15.62 -25.79 7.25
CA ALA A 434 15.77 -24.64 6.35
C ALA A 434 14.54 -23.72 6.42
N PHE A 435 13.35 -24.29 6.62
CA PHE A 435 12.09 -23.57 6.74
C PHE A 435 11.72 -23.22 8.18
N CYS A 436 12.52 -23.61 9.18
CA CYS A 436 12.25 -23.39 10.61
C CYS A 436 10.86 -23.89 11.05
N ILE A 437 10.46 -25.06 10.54
CA ILE A 437 9.20 -25.74 10.91
C ILE A 437 9.31 -26.22 12.36
N ASP A 438 8.19 -26.30 13.10
CA ASP A 438 8.20 -26.83 14.46
C ASP A 438 8.84 -28.23 14.56
N GLY A 439 9.49 -28.46 15.71
CA GLY A 439 10.31 -29.64 16.01
C GLY A 439 11.62 -29.76 15.24
N SER A 440 11.89 -28.92 14.22
CA SER A 440 13.06 -29.10 13.33
C SER A 440 14.39 -28.57 13.88
N LEU A 441 14.37 -27.57 14.76
CA LEU A 441 15.58 -26.87 15.24
C LEU A 441 16.15 -27.49 16.52
N LYS A 442 17.36 -28.05 16.43
CA LYS A 442 18.06 -28.63 17.59
C LYS A 442 18.68 -27.53 18.47
N LYS A 443 18.18 -27.41 19.71
CA LYS A 443 18.56 -26.39 20.71
C LYS A 443 20.08 -26.20 20.89
N ASN A 444 20.85 -27.29 20.90
CA ASN A 444 22.32 -27.24 21.04
C ASN A 444 23.04 -26.65 19.81
N LEU A 445 22.41 -26.66 18.63
CA LEU A 445 22.99 -26.09 17.40
C LEU A 445 22.67 -24.61 17.21
N VAL A 446 21.52 -24.15 17.73
CA VAL A 446 20.99 -22.78 17.48
C VAL A 446 21.09 -21.82 18.68
N LYS A 447 21.32 -22.30 19.91
CA LYS A 447 21.34 -21.45 21.11
C LYS A 447 22.31 -20.28 20.96
N GLY A 448 21.78 -19.05 21.05
CA GLY A 448 22.57 -17.81 20.97
C GLY A 448 23.01 -17.40 19.56
N LYS A 449 22.53 -18.07 18.51
CA LYS A 449 22.86 -17.77 17.11
C LYS A 449 21.73 -17.00 16.40
N ILE A 450 22.06 -16.38 15.27
CA ILE A 450 21.06 -15.89 14.32
C ILE A 450 20.71 -17.05 13.38
N VAL A 451 19.43 -17.43 13.29
CA VAL A 451 18.97 -18.53 12.43
C VAL A 451 18.45 -17.98 11.10
N ILE A 452 18.93 -18.54 9.99
CA ILE A 452 18.41 -18.26 8.66
C ILE A 452 17.24 -19.21 8.39
N CYS A 453 16.08 -18.64 8.10
CA CYS A 453 14.85 -19.36 7.77
C CYS A 453 14.40 -18.97 6.35
N GLN A 454 13.94 -19.94 5.56
CA GLN A 454 13.27 -19.69 4.29
C GLN A 454 11.78 -19.35 4.51
N ARG A 455 11.28 -18.44 3.69
CA ARG A 455 9.84 -18.16 3.50
C ARG A 455 9.12 -19.42 2.93
N GLY A 456 7.80 -19.47 3.09
CA GLY A 456 6.94 -20.59 2.66
C GLY A 456 6.76 -21.71 3.70
N ILE A 457 5.86 -22.65 3.42
CA ILE A 457 5.40 -23.77 4.29
C ILE A 457 4.64 -23.34 5.55
N THR A 458 5.26 -22.55 6.44
CA THR A 458 4.70 -22.06 7.70
C THR A 458 4.62 -20.54 7.72
N SER A 459 3.86 -19.95 8.66
CA SER A 459 3.70 -18.49 8.70
C SER A 459 5.01 -17.78 9.07
N ARG A 460 5.17 -16.54 8.62
CA ARG A 460 6.43 -15.78 8.81
C ARG A 460 6.69 -15.49 10.29
N ALA A 461 5.64 -15.19 11.06
CA ALA A 461 5.70 -14.97 12.51
C ALA A 461 6.11 -16.24 13.27
N GLU A 462 5.44 -17.37 13.00
CA GLU A 462 5.63 -18.69 13.62
C GLU A 462 7.07 -19.20 13.47
N LYS A 463 7.72 -19.02 12.31
CA LYS A 463 9.16 -19.33 12.15
C LYS A 463 10.01 -18.65 13.21
N GLY A 464 9.68 -17.39 13.55
CA GLY A 464 10.34 -16.65 14.62
C GLY A 464 10.05 -17.22 16.02
N GLU A 465 8.84 -17.71 16.27
CA GLU A 465 8.50 -18.45 17.49
C GLU A 465 9.29 -19.75 17.62
N VAL A 466 9.40 -20.54 16.54
CA VAL A 466 10.19 -21.79 16.53
C VAL A 466 11.67 -21.50 16.81
N VAL A 467 12.26 -20.47 16.17
CA VAL A 467 13.64 -20.03 16.45
C VAL A 467 13.81 -19.59 17.90
N LYS A 468 12.87 -18.80 18.44
CA LYS A 468 12.88 -18.31 19.83
C LYS A 468 12.80 -19.47 20.83
N SER A 469 11.88 -20.41 20.62
CA SER A 469 11.67 -21.59 21.47
C SER A 469 12.87 -22.54 21.46
N ALA A 470 13.54 -22.68 20.32
CA ALA A 470 14.80 -23.40 20.21
C ALA A 470 16.01 -22.65 20.82
N GLY A 471 15.85 -21.37 21.20
CA GLY A 471 16.87 -20.56 21.87
C GLY A 471 17.76 -19.71 20.96
N GLY A 472 17.37 -19.49 19.70
CA GLY A 472 18.04 -18.56 18.80
C GLY A 472 17.98 -17.12 19.31
N ALA A 473 19.02 -16.34 19.03
CA ALA A 473 19.13 -14.93 19.40
C ALA A 473 18.40 -13.99 18.42
N GLY A 474 18.18 -14.44 17.18
CA GLY A 474 17.43 -13.72 16.16
C GLY A 474 17.23 -14.54 14.89
N MET A 475 16.55 -13.95 13.90
CA MET A 475 16.20 -14.62 12.65
C MET A 475 16.48 -13.77 11.40
N LEU A 476 16.98 -14.40 10.33
CA LEU A 476 16.97 -13.83 8.98
C LEU A 476 15.97 -14.62 8.14
N LEU A 477 14.87 -13.99 7.75
CA LEU A 477 13.87 -14.60 6.87
C LEU A 477 14.19 -14.27 5.42
N ILE A 478 14.68 -15.24 4.67
CA ILE A 478 15.14 -15.05 3.28
C ILE A 478 14.11 -15.55 2.27
N ASN A 479 13.84 -14.73 1.25
CA ASN A 479 13.10 -15.13 0.05
C ASN A 479 13.93 -16.07 -0.83
N SER A 480 13.24 -16.91 -1.60
CA SER A 480 13.78 -17.59 -2.78
C SER A 480 13.55 -16.77 -4.06
N VAL A 481 14.22 -17.14 -5.16
CA VAL A 481 14.10 -16.43 -6.46
C VAL A 481 12.64 -16.34 -6.97
N ASN A 482 11.79 -17.29 -6.59
CA ASN A 482 10.36 -17.30 -6.95
C ASN A 482 9.50 -16.32 -6.11
N GLU A 483 10.05 -15.79 -5.02
CA GLU A 483 9.41 -14.84 -4.10
C GLU A 483 9.99 -13.41 -4.26
N GLY A 484 11.02 -13.27 -5.09
CA GLY A 484 11.62 -11.99 -5.48
C GLY A 484 12.14 -11.15 -4.32
N GLU A 485 12.08 -9.83 -4.50
CA GLU A 485 12.55 -8.84 -3.53
C GLU A 485 11.40 -8.32 -2.64
N GLU A 486 10.31 -9.10 -2.51
CA GLU A 486 9.14 -8.74 -1.70
C GLU A 486 9.45 -8.78 -0.19
N LEU A 487 9.42 -7.59 0.42
CA LEU A 487 9.64 -7.39 1.85
C LEU A 487 8.33 -7.11 2.61
N PHE A 488 7.97 -8.03 3.52
CA PHE A 488 6.97 -7.83 4.56
C PHE A 488 7.61 -7.20 5.80
N ALA A 489 6.87 -6.35 6.51
CA ALA A 489 7.20 -5.91 7.85
C ALA A 489 6.35 -6.71 8.85
N ASP A 490 6.85 -7.87 9.28
CA ASP A 490 6.14 -8.73 10.25
C ASP A 490 6.51 -8.40 11.70
N ALA A 491 5.53 -8.49 12.60
CA ALA A 491 5.70 -8.26 14.04
C ALA A 491 6.31 -9.49 14.75
N HIS A 492 7.53 -9.91 14.41
CA HIS A 492 8.16 -11.08 15.02
C HIS A 492 8.32 -10.99 16.55
N VAL A 493 8.35 -12.15 17.22
CA VAL A 493 8.47 -12.30 18.69
C VAL A 493 9.92 -12.27 19.21
N LEU A 494 10.89 -12.09 18.33
CA LEU A 494 12.34 -11.97 18.56
C LEU A 494 12.95 -10.98 17.54
N PRO A 495 14.22 -10.56 17.68
CA PRO A 495 14.87 -9.72 16.67
C PRO A 495 14.99 -10.46 15.34
N ALA A 496 14.37 -9.93 14.29
CA ALA A 496 14.33 -10.58 12.98
C ALA A 496 14.31 -9.57 11.84
N SER A 497 14.81 -9.95 10.65
CA SER A 497 14.70 -9.14 9.43
C SER A 497 14.29 -10.02 8.24
N ALA A 498 13.32 -9.55 7.46
CA ALA A 498 12.95 -10.12 6.17
C ALA A 498 13.88 -9.58 5.06
N LEU A 499 14.29 -10.44 4.13
CA LEU A 499 15.31 -10.15 3.10
C LEU A 499 14.90 -10.70 1.73
N GLY A 500 15.10 -9.90 0.69
CA GLY A 500 14.83 -10.24 -0.70
C GLY A 500 15.74 -11.34 -1.25
N ALA A 501 15.38 -11.92 -2.40
CA ALA A 501 16.05 -13.07 -2.96
C ALA A 501 17.49 -12.79 -3.45
N ILE A 502 17.84 -11.55 -3.79
CA ILE A 502 19.25 -11.13 -3.99
C ILE A 502 20.06 -11.38 -2.72
N ALA A 503 19.58 -10.87 -1.59
CA ALA A 503 20.22 -11.03 -0.29
C ALA A 503 20.21 -12.50 0.17
N GLY A 504 19.10 -13.21 -0.02
CA GLY A 504 18.98 -14.65 0.27
C GLY A 504 19.99 -15.51 -0.51
N LYS A 505 20.24 -15.18 -1.78
CA LYS A 505 21.27 -15.82 -2.62
C LYS A 505 22.69 -15.49 -2.13
N ALA A 506 22.97 -14.23 -1.82
CA ALA A 506 24.28 -13.79 -1.33
C ALA A 506 24.64 -14.41 0.04
N ILE A 507 23.68 -14.46 0.97
CA ILE A 507 23.83 -15.11 2.28
C ILE A 507 24.12 -16.61 2.11
N LYS A 508 23.42 -17.31 1.22
CA LYS A 508 23.69 -18.73 0.93
C LYS A 508 25.08 -18.95 0.31
N ALA A 509 25.62 -17.99 -0.45
CA ALA A 509 27.00 -18.05 -0.93
C ALA A 509 28.02 -17.80 0.21
N TYR A 510 27.76 -16.82 1.08
CA TYR A 510 28.60 -16.50 2.24
C TYR A 510 28.70 -17.67 3.25
N LEU A 511 27.62 -18.40 3.49
CA LEU A 511 27.64 -19.63 4.33
C LEU A 511 28.64 -20.68 3.82
N ASN A 512 28.92 -20.71 2.51
CA ASN A 512 29.83 -21.66 1.89
C ASN A 512 31.27 -21.13 1.75
N SER A 513 31.52 -19.83 2.01
CA SER A 513 32.86 -19.21 1.89
C SER A 513 33.64 -19.18 3.22
N THR A 514 33.00 -19.44 4.35
CA THR A 514 33.65 -19.43 5.68
C THR A 514 33.09 -20.47 6.64
N ASN A 515 33.98 -21.09 7.42
CA ASN A 515 33.62 -22.02 8.51
C ASN A 515 33.13 -21.29 9.78
N LYS A 516 33.11 -19.95 9.80
CA LYS A 516 32.62 -19.12 10.91
C LYS A 516 31.76 -17.96 10.39
N PRO A 517 30.61 -18.23 9.74
CA PRO A 517 29.75 -17.18 9.21
C PRO A 517 29.06 -16.42 10.36
N THR A 518 29.04 -15.10 10.29
CA THR A 518 28.36 -14.22 11.26
C THR A 518 27.47 -13.19 10.55
N ALA A 519 26.49 -12.67 11.27
CA ALA A 519 25.75 -11.47 10.88
C ALA A 519 25.41 -10.59 12.08
N SER A 520 25.10 -9.33 11.82
CA SER A 520 24.49 -8.38 12.75
C SER A 520 23.14 -7.89 12.19
N ILE A 521 22.27 -7.35 13.04
CA ILE A 521 20.98 -6.76 12.62
C ILE A 521 20.79 -5.42 13.34
N THR A 522 20.68 -4.34 12.57
CA THR A 522 20.45 -2.98 13.05
C THR A 522 19.11 -2.45 12.58
N PHE A 523 18.17 -2.30 13.50
CA PHE A 523 16.84 -1.76 13.25
C PHE A 523 16.92 -0.23 13.10
N LYS A 524 16.48 0.28 11.94
CA LYS A 524 16.37 1.72 11.66
C LYS A 524 14.96 2.24 11.93
N GLY A 525 13.96 1.36 11.90
CA GLY A 525 12.57 1.70 12.11
C GLY A 525 11.95 2.30 10.85
N THR A 526 11.08 3.29 11.00
CA THR A 526 10.35 3.86 9.87
C THR A 526 11.19 4.83 9.06
N VAL A 527 11.31 4.57 7.76
CA VAL A 527 11.98 5.38 6.74
C VAL A 527 10.97 5.74 5.66
N TYR A 528 11.10 6.91 5.04
CA TYR A 528 10.22 7.44 3.98
C TYR A 528 11.03 7.77 2.72
N GLY A 529 10.37 8.05 1.59
CA GLY A 529 11.04 8.43 0.34
C GLY A 529 11.74 7.27 -0.40
N LYS A 530 11.40 6.00 -0.09
CA LYS A 530 11.80 4.87 -0.95
C LYS A 530 11.11 4.97 -2.33
N PRO A 531 11.65 4.36 -3.39
CA PRO A 531 11.00 4.37 -4.70
C PRO A 531 9.62 3.71 -4.65
N ALA A 532 8.56 4.42 -5.03
CA ALA A 532 7.18 3.95 -4.96
C ALA A 532 6.25 4.73 -5.91
N PRO A 533 5.13 4.14 -6.37
CA PRO A 533 4.69 2.78 -6.10
C PRO A 533 5.49 1.70 -6.84
N LEU A 534 5.58 0.52 -6.21
CA LEU A 534 6.09 -0.73 -6.78
C LEU A 534 4.99 -1.78 -6.67
N MET A 535 4.87 -2.72 -7.61
CA MET A 535 3.90 -3.80 -7.49
C MET A 535 4.36 -4.86 -6.49
N ALA A 536 3.45 -5.31 -5.61
CA ALA A 536 3.69 -6.45 -4.73
C ALA A 536 3.75 -7.76 -5.53
N ALA A 537 4.63 -8.68 -5.15
CA ALA A 537 4.79 -9.97 -5.84
C ALA A 537 3.54 -10.85 -5.64
N PHE A 538 3.00 -10.91 -4.42
CA PHE A 538 1.77 -11.67 -4.15
C PHE A 538 0.53 -11.11 -4.85
N SER A 539 0.52 -9.84 -5.30
CA SER A 539 -0.68 -9.24 -5.91
C SER A 539 -1.07 -10.10 -7.11
N SER A 540 -2.26 -10.69 -7.09
CA SER A 540 -2.71 -11.57 -8.15
C SER A 540 -2.76 -10.87 -9.52
N ARG A 541 -2.44 -11.62 -10.58
CA ARG A 541 -2.17 -11.09 -11.93
C ARG A 541 -3.21 -11.51 -12.96
N GLY A 542 -3.44 -10.66 -13.96
CA GLY A 542 -4.16 -11.00 -15.19
C GLY A 542 -3.36 -11.94 -16.12
N PRO A 543 -3.89 -12.24 -17.32
CA PRO A 543 -5.22 -11.86 -17.82
C PRO A 543 -6.37 -12.56 -17.08
N ASN A 544 -7.59 -12.03 -17.21
CA ASN A 544 -8.82 -12.62 -16.67
C ASN A 544 -9.13 -13.96 -17.38
N ARG A 545 -9.31 -15.06 -16.63
CA ARG A 545 -9.67 -16.38 -17.21
C ARG A 545 -11.15 -16.51 -17.60
N VAL A 546 -12.01 -15.61 -17.14
CA VAL A 546 -13.48 -15.72 -17.28
C VAL A 546 -14.00 -14.89 -18.45
N GLY A 547 -13.66 -13.59 -18.46
CA GLY A 547 -13.90 -12.69 -19.58
C GLY A 547 -12.55 -12.24 -20.13
N LEU A 548 -12.01 -12.97 -21.10
CA LEU A 548 -10.67 -12.74 -21.68
C LEU A 548 -10.51 -11.33 -22.27
N ASP A 549 -11.62 -10.72 -22.70
CA ASP A 549 -11.68 -9.39 -23.32
C ASP A 549 -11.82 -8.25 -22.28
N LEU A 550 -11.64 -8.57 -20.99
CA LEU A 550 -11.58 -7.64 -19.87
C LEU A 550 -10.20 -7.68 -19.21
N LEU A 551 -9.53 -6.53 -19.20
CA LEU A 551 -8.25 -6.34 -18.51
C LEU A 551 -8.50 -6.35 -16.99
N LYS A 552 -7.75 -7.18 -16.25
CA LYS A 552 -7.80 -7.28 -14.78
C LYS A 552 -6.38 -7.43 -14.19
N PRO A 553 -6.08 -6.90 -12.99
CA PRO A 553 -6.94 -6.04 -12.16
C PRO A 553 -7.30 -4.71 -12.85
N ASP A 554 -8.23 -3.95 -12.31
CA ASP A 554 -8.67 -2.67 -12.91
C ASP A 554 -7.71 -1.53 -12.57
N VAL A 555 -7.24 -1.49 -11.33
CA VAL A 555 -6.27 -0.52 -10.78
C VAL A 555 -5.39 -1.18 -9.72
N THR A 556 -4.31 -0.51 -9.32
CA THR A 556 -3.56 -0.82 -8.09
C THR A 556 -3.61 0.34 -7.09
N ALA A 557 -3.51 0.02 -5.81
CA ALA A 557 -3.52 1.00 -4.71
C ALA A 557 -2.69 0.48 -3.53
N PRO A 558 -2.35 1.33 -2.52
CA PRO A 558 -1.45 0.95 -1.44
C PRO A 558 -1.94 -0.29 -0.66
N GLY A 559 -1.18 -1.37 -0.75
CA GLY A 559 -1.52 -2.67 -0.15
C GLY A 559 -0.37 -3.32 0.62
N MET A 560 0.81 -2.72 0.65
CA MET A 560 1.97 -3.21 1.42
C MET A 560 2.20 -2.39 2.69
N ASN A 561 2.37 -3.10 3.80
CA ASN A 561 2.79 -2.58 5.10
C ASN A 561 1.96 -1.36 5.56
N ILE A 562 0.63 -1.49 5.45
CA ILE A 562 -0.38 -0.47 5.75
C ILE A 562 -0.70 -0.48 7.25
N LEU A 563 -0.68 0.70 7.88
CA LEU A 563 -1.00 0.88 9.30
C LEU A 563 -2.47 1.30 9.43
N ALA A 564 -3.29 0.44 10.03
CA ALA A 564 -4.69 0.73 10.35
C ALA A 564 -5.07 0.09 11.69
N ALA A 565 -6.34 0.22 12.10
CA ALA A 565 -6.81 -0.23 13.41
C ALA A 565 -6.67 -1.75 13.60
N TRP A 566 -6.59 -2.17 14.86
CA TRP A 566 -6.47 -3.57 15.27
C TRP A 566 -7.21 -3.84 16.59
N PRO A 567 -7.82 -5.02 16.78
CA PRO A 567 -8.42 -5.40 18.05
C PRO A 567 -7.33 -5.54 19.14
N PRO A 568 -7.43 -4.86 20.29
CA PRO A 568 -6.44 -4.96 21.38
C PRO A 568 -6.39 -6.35 22.03
N SER A 569 -7.41 -7.18 21.82
CA SER A 569 -7.44 -8.60 22.20
C SER A 569 -6.54 -9.49 21.35
N THR A 570 -6.14 -9.04 20.16
CA THR A 570 -5.53 -9.88 19.13
C THR A 570 -4.08 -9.49 18.93
N SER A 571 -3.17 -10.47 19.05
CA SER A 571 -1.74 -10.19 19.07
C SER A 571 -1.24 -9.69 17.70
N PRO A 572 -0.26 -8.77 17.65
CA PRO A 572 0.22 -8.20 16.39
C PRO A 572 0.93 -9.23 15.49
N ALA A 573 1.44 -10.32 16.09
CA ALA A 573 1.98 -11.46 15.36
C ALA A 573 0.92 -12.50 14.94
N GLN A 574 -0.33 -12.36 15.39
CA GLN A 574 -1.42 -13.36 15.32
C GLN A 574 -1.04 -14.74 15.92
N LEU A 575 -0.02 -14.79 16.78
CA LEU A 575 0.41 -16.01 17.48
C LEU A 575 -0.22 -16.07 18.88
N LYS A 576 -0.66 -17.27 19.30
CA LYS A 576 -1.23 -17.49 20.64
C LYS A 576 -0.22 -17.31 21.78
N SER A 577 1.08 -17.41 21.50
CA SER A 577 2.17 -17.15 22.45
C SER A 577 2.56 -15.67 22.53
N ASP A 578 2.23 -14.86 21.52
CA ASP A 578 2.46 -13.43 21.57
C ASP A 578 1.41 -12.77 22.47
N LYS A 579 1.88 -12.15 23.56
CA LYS A 579 1.04 -11.45 24.55
C LYS A 579 1.15 -9.92 24.45
N ARG A 580 1.71 -9.40 23.36
CA ARG A 580 1.67 -7.97 23.04
C ARG A 580 0.26 -7.58 22.60
N THR A 581 -0.22 -6.44 23.09
CA THR A 581 -1.44 -5.75 22.61
C THR A 581 -1.03 -4.51 21.83
N VAL A 582 -1.72 -4.23 20.73
CA VAL A 582 -1.60 -2.99 19.96
C VAL A 582 -3.00 -2.47 19.59
N LEU A 583 -3.14 -1.16 19.38
CA LEU A 583 -4.35 -0.55 18.81
C LEU A 583 -4.27 -0.41 17.29
N PHE A 584 -3.05 -0.35 16.74
CA PHE A 584 -2.81 -0.28 15.30
C PHE A 584 -1.79 -1.34 14.91
N ASN A 585 -2.04 -2.03 13.80
CA ASN A 585 -1.17 -3.08 13.28
C ASN A 585 -0.84 -2.84 11.81
N ILE A 586 0.27 -3.44 11.36
CA ILE A 586 0.75 -3.38 9.99
C ILE A 586 0.32 -4.65 9.27
N ALA A 587 -0.44 -4.51 8.19
CA ALA A 587 -0.88 -5.60 7.35
C ALA A 587 -0.48 -5.38 5.89
N SER A 588 -0.44 -6.47 5.11
CA SER A 588 -0.12 -6.46 3.69
C SER A 588 -1.03 -7.42 2.93
N GLY A 589 -1.68 -6.93 1.87
CA GLY A 589 -2.61 -7.70 1.05
C GLY A 589 -3.32 -6.81 0.02
N THR A 590 -3.89 -7.42 -1.02
CA THR A 590 -4.92 -6.76 -1.86
C THR A 590 -6.19 -6.45 -1.04
N SER A 591 -6.36 -7.14 0.08
CA SER A 591 -7.28 -6.79 1.17
C SER A 591 -7.07 -5.41 1.77
N MET A 592 -5.84 -4.85 1.74
CA MET A 592 -5.56 -3.50 2.24
C MET A 592 -5.66 -2.46 1.13
N SER A 593 -5.45 -2.81 -0.13
CA SER A 593 -5.62 -1.87 -1.26
C SER A 593 -7.09 -1.71 -1.68
N CYS A 594 -7.92 -2.75 -1.58
CA CYS A 594 -9.37 -2.69 -1.77
C CYS A 594 -10.05 -1.55 -0.98
N PRO A 595 -9.94 -1.46 0.37
CA PRO A 595 -10.59 -0.42 1.16
C PRO A 595 -10.07 1.00 0.86
N HIS A 596 -8.81 1.17 0.41
CA HIS A 596 -8.37 2.48 -0.10
C HIS A 596 -9.25 2.90 -1.28
N VAL A 597 -9.44 2.03 -2.28
CA VAL A 597 -10.28 2.34 -3.46
C VAL A 597 -11.75 2.47 -3.09
N SER A 598 -12.26 1.73 -2.10
CA SER A 598 -13.62 1.95 -1.55
C SER A 598 -13.78 3.35 -0.95
N GLY A 599 -12.78 3.82 -0.19
CA GLY A 599 -12.76 5.20 0.32
C GLY A 599 -12.62 6.25 -0.78
N LEU A 600 -11.90 5.96 -1.87
CA LEU A 600 -11.83 6.83 -3.06
C LEU A 600 -13.17 6.89 -3.79
N ALA A 601 -13.86 5.76 -3.96
CA ALA A 601 -15.20 5.72 -4.54
C ALA A 601 -16.19 6.54 -3.69
N ALA A 602 -16.07 6.50 -2.35
CA ALA A 602 -16.87 7.32 -1.46
C ALA A 602 -16.53 8.82 -1.54
N LEU A 603 -15.25 9.19 -1.68
CA LEU A 603 -14.83 10.56 -1.95
C LEU A 603 -15.44 11.07 -3.27
N LEU A 604 -15.34 10.30 -4.35
CA LEU A 604 -15.88 10.71 -5.66
C LEU A 604 -17.42 10.79 -5.62
N LYS A 605 -18.11 9.86 -4.96
CA LYS A 605 -19.58 9.93 -4.75
C LYS A 605 -20.01 11.11 -3.88
N SER A 606 -19.13 11.62 -3.02
CA SER A 606 -19.41 12.82 -2.20
C SER A 606 -19.44 14.11 -3.02
N VAL A 607 -18.60 14.20 -4.05
CA VAL A 607 -18.53 15.33 -5.01
C VAL A 607 -19.58 15.15 -6.11
N HIS A 608 -19.56 14.00 -6.77
CA HIS A 608 -20.40 13.66 -7.92
C HIS A 608 -21.52 12.70 -7.51
N LYS A 609 -22.54 13.27 -6.86
CA LYS A 609 -23.64 12.52 -6.23
C LYS A 609 -24.51 11.77 -7.25
N ASP A 610 -24.58 12.29 -8.47
CA ASP A 610 -25.31 11.75 -9.63
C ASP A 610 -24.55 10.65 -10.38
N TRP A 611 -23.22 10.54 -10.24
CA TRP A 611 -22.43 9.56 -10.99
C TRP A 611 -22.82 8.11 -10.69
N SER A 612 -22.83 7.31 -11.75
CA SER A 612 -23.01 5.86 -11.69
C SER A 612 -21.76 5.17 -11.08
N PRO A 613 -21.89 3.92 -10.58
CA PRO A 613 -20.72 3.11 -10.23
C PRO A 613 -19.69 2.99 -11.35
N ALA A 614 -20.16 2.90 -12.60
CA ALA A 614 -19.30 2.84 -13.79
C ALA A 614 -18.58 4.16 -14.06
N ALA A 615 -19.22 5.31 -13.84
CA ALA A 615 -18.59 6.63 -13.94
C ALA A 615 -17.46 6.81 -12.92
N ILE A 616 -17.71 6.47 -11.64
CA ILE A 616 -16.71 6.50 -10.57
C ILE A 616 -15.55 5.54 -10.88
N LYS A 617 -15.88 4.31 -11.30
CA LYS A 617 -14.87 3.33 -11.73
C LYS A 617 -14.05 3.83 -12.91
N SER A 618 -14.69 4.42 -13.92
CA SER A 618 -14.00 5.00 -15.06
C SER A 618 -13.05 6.11 -14.63
N ALA A 619 -13.49 7.06 -13.79
CA ALA A 619 -12.65 8.17 -13.36
C ALA A 619 -11.38 7.70 -12.63
N LEU A 620 -11.49 6.69 -11.77
CA LEU A 620 -10.35 6.07 -11.08
C LEU A 620 -9.43 5.28 -12.01
N MET A 621 -9.96 4.74 -13.11
CA MET A 621 -9.19 3.99 -14.11
C MET A 621 -8.53 4.90 -15.15
N THR A 622 -9.17 5.99 -15.60
CA THR A 622 -8.66 6.81 -16.72
C THR A 622 -7.59 7.80 -16.30
N THR A 623 -7.51 8.17 -15.03
CA THR A 623 -6.51 9.11 -14.51
C THR A 623 -5.32 8.42 -13.82
N ALA A 624 -5.35 7.09 -13.72
CA ALA A 624 -4.35 6.29 -13.04
C ALA A 624 -2.96 6.37 -13.71
N TYR A 625 -1.91 6.49 -12.89
CA TYR A 625 -0.53 6.69 -13.33
C TYR A 625 0.30 5.40 -13.29
N VAL A 626 1.36 5.33 -14.11
CA VAL A 626 2.20 4.13 -14.28
C VAL A 626 3.68 4.35 -13.95
N HIS A 627 3.98 5.43 -13.22
CA HIS A 627 5.33 5.84 -12.82
C HIS A 627 5.53 5.82 -11.29
N ASP A 628 6.78 5.71 -10.84
CA ASP A 628 7.19 5.94 -9.46
C ASP A 628 7.48 7.42 -9.16
N ASN A 629 7.71 7.73 -7.90
CA ASN A 629 8.12 9.05 -7.39
C ASN A 629 9.50 9.53 -7.88
N LEU A 630 10.23 8.72 -8.66
CA LEU A 630 11.44 9.10 -9.40
C LEU A 630 11.18 9.24 -10.92
N ASN A 631 9.90 9.26 -11.33
CA ASN A 631 9.41 9.33 -12.71
C ASN A 631 9.92 8.20 -13.62
N ARG A 632 10.19 7.02 -13.05
CA ARG A 632 10.50 5.78 -13.77
C ARG A 632 9.23 4.94 -13.88
N HIS A 633 9.16 3.96 -14.78
CA HIS A 633 8.02 3.05 -14.80
C HIS A 633 7.90 2.26 -13.47
N ILE A 634 6.67 2.03 -13.00
CA ILE A 634 6.41 1.16 -11.83
C ILE A 634 7.09 -0.20 -12.06
N LEU A 635 7.92 -0.62 -11.11
CA LEU A 635 8.61 -1.91 -11.14
C LEU A 635 7.82 -2.98 -10.40
N ASP A 636 8.11 -4.24 -10.72
CA ASP A 636 7.54 -5.42 -10.10
C ASP A 636 8.57 -6.14 -9.22
N VAL A 637 8.31 -6.24 -7.90
CA VAL A 637 9.27 -6.87 -6.96
C VAL A 637 9.26 -8.40 -7.02
N ALA A 638 8.39 -8.99 -7.84
CA ALA A 638 8.35 -10.44 -8.11
C ALA A 638 9.67 -11.02 -8.66
N PHE A 639 10.54 -10.17 -9.22
CA PHE A 639 11.75 -10.59 -9.91
C PHE A 639 13.00 -9.96 -9.27
N SER A 640 14.04 -10.78 -9.05
CA SER A 640 15.37 -10.30 -8.61
C SER A 640 16.13 -9.48 -9.66
N THR A 641 15.55 -9.29 -10.84
CA THR A 641 16.00 -8.34 -11.86
C THR A 641 14.96 -7.24 -12.01
N PRO A 642 15.31 -5.94 -11.90
CA PRO A 642 14.36 -4.84 -12.06
C PRO A 642 13.58 -4.96 -13.36
N THR A 643 12.27 -5.18 -13.24
CA THR A 643 11.35 -5.46 -14.35
C THR A 643 10.18 -4.49 -14.27
N ASN A 644 9.85 -3.84 -15.38
CA ASN A 644 8.67 -2.97 -15.44
C ASN A 644 7.40 -3.81 -15.22
N ALA A 645 6.52 -3.36 -14.34
CA ALA A 645 5.21 -3.94 -14.18
C ALA A 645 4.37 -3.74 -15.47
N THR A 646 3.46 -4.66 -15.72
CA THR A 646 2.55 -4.62 -16.88
C THR A 646 1.12 -4.28 -16.46
N PRO A 647 0.22 -3.94 -17.40
CA PRO A 647 -1.21 -3.86 -17.15
C PRO A 647 -1.83 -5.11 -16.50
N PHE A 648 -1.27 -6.31 -16.69
CA PHE A 648 -1.72 -7.51 -15.95
C PHE A 648 -1.30 -7.52 -14.47
N ALA A 649 -0.48 -6.57 -14.01
CA ALA A 649 -0.16 -6.34 -12.61
C ALA A 649 -0.89 -5.11 -12.03
N TYR A 650 -0.86 -3.96 -12.73
CA TYR A 650 -1.43 -2.69 -12.21
C TYR A 650 -2.79 -2.28 -12.80
N GLY A 651 -3.30 -2.97 -13.82
CA GLY A 651 -4.54 -2.60 -14.52
C GLY A 651 -4.36 -1.38 -15.42
N SER A 652 -5.16 -0.34 -15.16
CA SER A 652 -4.89 1.00 -15.68
C SER A 652 -3.62 1.61 -15.08
N GLY A 653 -3.36 1.40 -13.78
CA GLY A 653 -2.24 2.02 -13.07
C GLY A 653 -2.52 2.19 -11.58
N HIS A 654 -1.67 2.95 -10.90
CA HIS A 654 -1.91 3.40 -9.54
C HIS A 654 -2.92 4.55 -9.53
N VAL A 655 -3.88 4.49 -8.62
CA VAL A 655 -4.96 5.49 -8.49
C VAL A 655 -4.44 6.90 -8.19
N ASP A 656 -5.01 7.91 -8.87
CA ASP A 656 -4.82 9.35 -8.65
C ASP A 656 -6.16 9.98 -8.23
N PRO A 657 -6.40 10.22 -6.92
CA PRO A 657 -7.67 10.74 -6.45
C PRO A 657 -8.00 12.14 -6.96
N GLN A 658 -7.01 13.03 -6.98
CA GLN A 658 -7.24 14.44 -7.29
C GLN A 658 -7.57 14.60 -8.78
N LYS A 659 -6.90 13.88 -9.69
CA LYS A 659 -7.30 13.84 -11.09
C LYS A 659 -8.63 13.10 -11.31
N ALA A 660 -8.88 12.00 -10.58
CA ALA A 660 -10.17 11.31 -10.67
C ALA A 660 -11.37 12.18 -10.23
N SER A 661 -11.14 13.29 -9.53
CA SER A 661 -12.19 14.26 -9.18
C SER A 661 -12.66 15.15 -10.33
N ASP A 662 -11.86 15.32 -11.39
CA ASP A 662 -12.29 15.87 -12.69
C ASP A 662 -11.53 15.17 -13.83
N PRO A 663 -12.01 13.99 -14.28
CA PRO A 663 -11.32 13.19 -15.29
C PRO A 663 -11.51 13.71 -16.71
N GLY A 664 -12.31 14.76 -16.93
CA GLY A 664 -12.71 15.24 -18.25
C GLY A 664 -13.72 14.32 -18.96
N LEU A 665 -13.34 13.05 -19.23
CA LEU A 665 -14.20 12.04 -19.85
C LEU A 665 -14.38 10.80 -18.95
N ILE A 666 -15.56 10.17 -19.05
CA ILE A 666 -15.87 8.88 -18.44
C ILE A 666 -16.45 7.88 -19.45
N TYR A 667 -16.11 6.60 -19.28
CA TYR A 667 -16.73 5.46 -19.94
C TYR A 667 -17.85 4.92 -19.04
N ASP A 668 -19.03 5.53 -19.16
CA ASP A 668 -20.24 5.16 -18.41
C ASP A 668 -20.84 3.86 -18.94
N ILE A 669 -21.37 3.01 -18.05
CA ILE A 669 -21.90 1.67 -18.34
C ILE A 669 -23.16 1.45 -17.50
N THR A 670 -24.29 1.12 -18.15
CA THR A 670 -25.55 0.82 -17.45
C THR A 670 -25.66 -0.66 -17.08
N PRO A 671 -26.56 -1.05 -16.15
CA PRO A 671 -26.91 -2.44 -15.92
C PRO A 671 -27.37 -3.19 -17.18
N GLN A 672 -28.02 -2.50 -18.12
CA GLN A 672 -28.44 -3.09 -19.39
C GLN A 672 -27.23 -3.41 -20.29
N ASP A 673 -26.18 -2.57 -20.28
CA ASP A 673 -24.96 -2.82 -21.06
C ASP A 673 -24.18 -4.03 -20.53
N TYR A 674 -24.14 -4.21 -19.21
CA TYR A 674 -23.60 -5.44 -18.59
C TYR A 674 -24.43 -6.68 -18.96
N GLN A 675 -25.77 -6.60 -18.99
CA GLN A 675 -26.62 -7.71 -19.45
C GLN A 675 -26.41 -8.01 -20.95
N ASN A 676 -26.25 -6.97 -21.78
CA ASN A 676 -25.95 -7.10 -23.20
C ASN A 676 -24.58 -7.78 -23.43
N TYR A 677 -23.60 -7.49 -22.56
CA TYR A 677 -22.32 -8.20 -22.52
C TYR A 677 -22.46 -9.66 -22.09
N LEU A 678 -23.23 -9.96 -21.03
CA LEU A 678 -23.45 -11.35 -20.60
C LEU A 678 -24.11 -12.20 -21.70
N CYS A 679 -24.97 -11.61 -22.53
CA CYS A 679 -25.52 -12.26 -23.73
C CYS A 679 -24.46 -12.67 -24.77
N THR A 680 -23.31 -12.00 -24.84
CA THR A 680 -22.20 -12.39 -25.73
C THR A 680 -21.43 -13.63 -25.24
N LEU A 681 -21.62 -14.03 -23.97
CA LEU A 681 -20.92 -15.15 -23.34
C LEU A 681 -21.65 -16.50 -23.53
N ASN A 682 -22.70 -16.56 -24.35
CA ASN A 682 -23.52 -17.75 -24.61
C ASN A 682 -24.15 -18.39 -23.35
N TYR A 683 -24.50 -17.57 -22.36
CA TYR A 683 -25.17 -18.01 -21.12
C TYR A 683 -26.57 -18.56 -21.41
N SER A 684 -27.03 -19.57 -20.65
CA SER A 684 -28.38 -20.10 -20.79
C SER A 684 -29.44 -19.11 -20.30
N ALA A 685 -30.71 -19.34 -20.64
CA ALA A 685 -31.81 -18.51 -20.14
C ALA A 685 -31.88 -18.51 -18.59
N SER A 686 -31.59 -19.65 -17.96
CA SER A 686 -31.46 -19.80 -16.51
C SER A 686 -30.27 -19.02 -15.92
N ASP A 687 -29.11 -19.03 -16.59
CA ASP A 687 -27.93 -18.27 -16.15
C ASP A 687 -28.17 -16.76 -16.27
N MET A 688 -28.85 -16.32 -17.32
CA MET A 688 -29.22 -14.92 -17.54
C MET A 688 -30.27 -14.41 -16.54
N ALA A 689 -31.18 -15.27 -16.07
CA ALA A 689 -32.19 -14.91 -15.08
C ALA A 689 -31.55 -14.43 -13.75
N LEU A 690 -30.39 -14.97 -13.36
CA LEU A 690 -29.64 -14.56 -12.17
C LEU A 690 -29.25 -13.06 -12.16
N PHE A 691 -29.11 -12.46 -13.35
CA PHE A 691 -28.71 -11.06 -13.53
C PHE A 691 -29.89 -10.18 -13.96
N ALA A 692 -30.71 -10.67 -14.89
CA ALA A 692 -31.74 -9.90 -15.59
C ALA A 692 -33.18 -10.20 -15.15
N GLY A 693 -33.40 -11.24 -14.34
CA GLY A 693 -34.74 -11.71 -13.96
C GLY A 693 -35.38 -12.63 -15.00
N ASP A 694 -36.45 -13.29 -14.60
CA ASP A 694 -37.16 -14.27 -15.44
C ASP A 694 -37.73 -13.65 -16.71
N GLY A 695 -37.67 -14.41 -17.80
CA GLY A 695 -38.21 -14.01 -19.10
C GLY A 695 -37.40 -12.96 -19.87
N PHE A 696 -36.26 -12.49 -19.34
CA PHE A 696 -35.33 -11.64 -20.09
C PHE A 696 -34.88 -12.32 -21.39
N LYS A 697 -34.81 -11.56 -22.47
CA LYS A 697 -34.38 -12.03 -23.79
C LYS A 697 -33.26 -11.14 -24.31
N CYS A 698 -32.11 -11.76 -24.58
CA CYS A 698 -30.98 -11.08 -25.19
C CYS A 698 -31.40 -10.34 -26.47
N PRO A 699 -31.09 -9.02 -26.60
CA PRO A 699 -31.42 -8.25 -27.79
C PRO A 699 -30.80 -8.85 -29.05
N LYS A 700 -31.48 -8.76 -30.20
CA LYS A 700 -30.93 -9.18 -31.50
C LYS A 700 -29.62 -8.45 -31.87
N ALA A 701 -29.38 -7.26 -31.30
CA ALA A 701 -28.11 -6.55 -31.47
C ALA A 701 -26.94 -7.22 -30.72
N SER A 702 -27.21 -7.95 -29.64
CA SER A 702 -26.17 -8.66 -28.86
C SER A 702 -25.60 -9.87 -29.59
N SER A 703 -26.30 -10.47 -30.57
CA SER A 703 -25.72 -11.52 -31.43
C SER A 703 -24.79 -10.98 -32.53
N THR A 704 -24.56 -9.67 -32.55
CA THR A 704 -23.61 -8.97 -33.44
C THR A 704 -22.66 -8.04 -32.66
N MET A 705 -22.61 -8.20 -31.33
CA MET A 705 -21.75 -7.45 -30.42
C MET A 705 -20.59 -8.35 -29.99
N GLU A 706 -19.35 -7.86 -30.08
CA GLU A 706 -18.21 -8.60 -29.54
C GLU A 706 -18.18 -8.44 -28.01
N PRO A 707 -17.69 -9.42 -27.22
CA PRO A 707 -17.54 -9.27 -25.77
C PRO A 707 -16.70 -8.04 -25.38
N GLY A 708 -15.72 -7.70 -26.23
CA GLY A 708 -14.87 -6.51 -26.08
C GLY A 708 -15.55 -5.16 -26.36
N ASP A 709 -16.78 -5.14 -26.91
CA ASP A 709 -17.57 -3.91 -27.14
C ASP A 709 -18.25 -3.37 -25.87
N LEU A 710 -18.20 -4.11 -24.75
CA LEU A 710 -18.55 -3.51 -23.46
C LEU A 710 -17.75 -2.22 -23.26
N ASN A 711 -18.42 -1.14 -22.86
CA ASN A 711 -17.86 0.21 -22.84
C ASN A 711 -16.85 0.44 -21.69
N TYR A 712 -15.79 -0.36 -21.66
CA TYR A 712 -14.85 -0.49 -20.55
C TYR A 712 -13.66 0.48 -20.70
N PRO A 713 -13.11 1.07 -19.61
CA PRO A 713 -12.00 2.03 -19.69
C PRO A 713 -10.67 1.50 -20.23
N THR A 714 -10.58 0.21 -20.59
CA THR A 714 -9.38 -0.46 -21.14
C THR A 714 -9.73 -1.34 -22.32
N PHE A 715 -8.71 -1.79 -23.05
CA PHE A 715 -8.82 -2.75 -24.13
C PHE A 715 -8.01 -4.01 -23.78
N ALA A 716 -8.67 -5.17 -23.70
CA ALA A 716 -8.01 -6.47 -23.78
C ALA A 716 -8.43 -7.13 -25.09
N VAL A 717 -7.44 -7.53 -25.92
CA VAL A 717 -7.65 -7.91 -27.31
C VAL A 717 -7.06 -9.28 -27.57
N ASN A 718 -7.91 -10.24 -27.92
CA ASN A 718 -7.52 -11.65 -28.07
C ASN A 718 -7.33 -12.03 -29.54
N PHE A 719 -6.07 -12.12 -29.95
CA PHE A 719 -5.66 -12.57 -31.28
C PHE A 719 -5.48 -14.09 -31.32
N LYS A 720 -5.86 -14.74 -32.42
CA LYS A 720 -5.76 -16.19 -32.59
C LYS A 720 -4.34 -16.57 -33.01
N LYS A 721 -3.62 -17.36 -32.21
CA LYS A 721 -2.18 -17.71 -32.43
C LYS A 721 -1.84 -18.11 -33.87
N ASN A 722 -2.68 -18.94 -34.48
CA ASN A 722 -2.42 -19.56 -35.78
C ASN A 722 -3.04 -18.82 -36.99
N SER A 723 -3.58 -17.61 -36.80
CA SER A 723 -4.16 -16.86 -37.93
C SER A 723 -3.10 -16.14 -38.76
N LYS A 724 -3.27 -16.13 -40.09
CA LYS A 724 -2.45 -15.35 -41.03
C LYS A 724 -2.74 -13.83 -40.98
N SER A 725 -3.86 -13.45 -40.36
CA SER A 725 -4.26 -12.08 -40.10
C SER A 725 -5.16 -12.05 -38.86
N ASN A 726 -4.84 -11.20 -37.89
CA ASN A 726 -5.74 -10.90 -36.78
C ASN A 726 -6.10 -9.41 -36.87
N ILE A 727 -7.40 -9.12 -36.95
CA ILE A 727 -8.00 -7.79 -36.92
C ILE A 727 -9.17 -7.86 -35.95
N VAL A 728 -9.22 -6.94 -35.00
CA VAL A 728 -10.33 -6.79 -34.04
C VAL A 728 -10.67 -5.31 -33.98
N THR A 729 -11.94 -4.96 -34.13
CA THR A 729 -12.42 -3.58 -34.03
C THR A 729 -13.43 -3.48 -32.89
N LEU A 730 -13.17 -2.61 -31.92
CA LEU A 730 -13.98 -2.43 -30.72
C LEU A 730 -14.54 -1.00 -30.66
N LYS A 731 -15.81 -0.86 -30.28
CA LYS A 731 -16.46 0.43 -30.06
C LYS A 731 -16.27 0.93 -28.63
N ARG A 732 -16.13 2.24 -28.45
CA ARG A 732 -16.28 2.93 -27.15
C ARG A 732 -17.17 4.16 -27.28
N THR A 733 -17.73 4.59 -26.16
CA THR A 733 -18.54 5.80 -26.02
C THR A 733 -18.16 6.52 -24.74
N VAL A 734 -17.67 7.75 -24.88
CA VAL A 734 -17.26 8.60 -23.75
C VAL A 734 -18.27 9.70 -23.50
N ALA A 735 -18.58 9.96 -22.24
CA ALA A 735 -19.35 11.11 -21.79
C ALA A 735 -18.41 12.17 -21.24
N HIS A 736 -18.61 13.43 -21.63
CA HIS A 736 -17.82 14.55 -21.12
C HIS A 736 -18.41 15.10 -19.82
N VAL A 737 -17.59 15.27 -18.80
CA VAL A 737 -17.97 15.72 -17.45
C VAL A 737 -17.21 16.96 -16.97
N GLY A 738 -16.10 17.32 -17.62
CA GLY A 738 -15.31 18.52 -17.33
C GLY A 738 -15.88 19.81 -17.93
N ILE A 739 -15.06 20.86 -18.00
CA ILE A 739 -15.46 22.20 -18.48
C ILE A 739 -16.07 22.21 -19.91
N PRO A 740 -16.95 23.16 -20.27
CA PRO A 740 -17.57 23.22 -21.61
C PRO A 740 -16.58 23.61 -22.74
N ASN A 741 -17.00 23.36 -23.99
CA ASN A 741 -16.26 23.67 -25.23
C ASN A 741 -14.86 23.04 -25.36
N VAL A 742 -14.76 21.75 -25.07
CA VAL A 742 -13.52 20.97 -25.09
C VAL A 742 -13.37 20.20 -26.41
N THR A 743 -12.12 20.08 -26.90
CA THR A 743 -11.78 19.26 -28.08
C THR A 743 -10.60 18.36 -27.75
N TYR A 744 -10.85 17.06 -27.61
CA TYR A 744 -9.82 16.06 -27.36
C TYR A 744 -9.19 15.57 -28.66
N THR A 745 -7.88 15.36 -28.65
CA THR A 745 -7.17 14.59 -29.68
C THR A 745 -6.70 13.26 -29.10
N VAL A 746 -6.66 12.20 -29.92
CA VAL A 746 -6.12 10.91 -29.49
C VAL A 746 -4.60 10.87 -29.62
N GLN A 747 -3.94 10.35 -28.58
CA GLN A 747 -2.55 9.94 -28.59
C GLN A 747 -2.47 8.41 -28.41
N MET A 748 -1.41 7.81 -28.94
CA MET A 748 -1.28 6.35 -29.02
C MET A 748 0.16 5.91 -28.74
N ASN A 749 0.30 4.93 -27.86
CA ASN A 749 1.49 4.09 -27.75
C ASN A 749 1.07 2.67 -28.20
N GLU A 750 1.41 2.30 -29.44
CA GLU A 750 1.00 1.01 -30.02
C GLU A 750 1.67 -0.18 -29.29
N PRO A 751 0.95 -1.27 -29.01
CA PRO A 751 1.58 -2.50 -28.51
C PRO A 751 2.57 -3.10 -29.52
N ASP A 752 3.69 -3.64 -29.02
CA ASP A 752 4.66 -4.41 -29.81
C ASP A 752 3.96 -5.47 -30.69
N GLY A 753 4.30 -5.50 -31.98
CA GLY A 753 3.69 -6.43 -32.93
C GLY A 753 2.25 -6.12 -33.35
N VAL A 754 1.66 -5.01 -32.91
CA VAL A 754 0.27 -4.59 -33.22
C VAL A 754 0.27 -3.18 -33.79
N SER A 755 -0.65 -2.88 -34.71
CA SER A 755 -0.99 -1.51 -35.09
C SER A 755 -2.40 -1.15 -34.61
N VAL A 756 -2.62 0.10 -34.23
CA VAL A 756 -3.86 0.58 -33.61
C VAL A 756 -4.37 1.83 -34.35
N MET A 757 -5.54 1.70 -34.98
CA MET A 757 -6.21 2.79 -35.69
C MET A 757 -7.43 3.25 -34.90
N VAL A 758 -7.65 4.56 -34.78
CA VAL A 758 -8.76 5.17 -34.03
C VAL A 758 -9.55 6.10 -34.95
N GLU A 759 -10.88 5.95 -34.97
CA GLU A 759 -11.77 6.78 -35.79
C GLU A 759 -13.03 7.21 -35.01
N PRO A 760 -13.36 8.52 -34.96
CA PRO A 760 -12.53 9.65 -35.39
C PRO A 760 -11.31 9.85 -34.47
N GLN A 761 -10.29 10.58 -34.93
CA GLN A 761 -9.11 10.93 -34.11
C GLN A 761 -9.32 12.17 -33.21
N VAL A 762 -10.48 12.81 -33.29
CA VAL A 762 -10.81 14.07 -32.59
C VAL A 762 -12.25 14.01 -32.10
N LEU A 763 -12.48 14.32 -30.82
CA LEU A 763 -13.81 14.40 -30.20
C LEU A 763 -14.08 15.84 -29.71
N ARG A 764 -15.26 16.38 -30.03
CA ARG A 764 -15.61 17.79 -29.78
C ARG A 764 -16.88 17.89 -28.95
N PHE A 765 -16.77 18.33 -27.70
CA PHE A 765 -17.87 18.46 -26.75
C PHE A 765 -18.15 19.94 -26.47
N LYS A 766 -19.40 20.36 -26.62
CA LYS A 766 -19.83 21.75 -26.36
C LYS A 766 -20.14 21.97 -24.88
N LYS A 767 -20.65 20.95 -24.19
CA LYS A 767 -21.11 21.01 -22.80
C LYS A 767 -20.91 19.68 -22.05
N PRO A 768 -20.93 19.69 -20.71
CA PRO A 768 -21.05 18.46 -19.91
C PRO A 768 -22.29 17.64 -20.30
N GLY A 769 -22.20 16.33 -20.13
CA GLY A 769 -23.26 15.35 -20.43
C GLY A 769 -23.38 14.95 -21.90
N GLU A 770 -22.68 15.61 -22.84
CA GLU A 770 -22.61 15.15 -24.22
C GLU A 770 -21.81 13.83 -24.32
N LYS A 771 -22.35 12.85 -25.05
CA LYS A 771 -21.74 11.54 -25.29
C LYS A 771 -21.35 11.40 -26.75
N LEU A 772 -20.12 10.94 -27.03
CA LEU A 772 -19.62 10.65 -28.37
C LEU A 772 -19.00 9.25 -28.44
N SER A 773 -19.17 8.56 -29.57
CA SER A 773 -18.56 7.25 -29.83
C SER A 773 -17.34 7.34 -30.74
N TYR A 774 -16.45 6.37 -30.61
CA TYR A 774 -15.34 6.12 -31.53
C TYR A 774 -15.07 4.62 -31.66
N MET A 775 -14.36 4.23 -32.71
CA MET A 775 -13.95 2.85 -33.00
C MET A 775 -12.42 2.73 -32.83
N VAL A 776 -11.95 1.58 -32.37
CA VAL A 776 -10.52 1.24 -32.28
C VAL A 776 -10.27 -0.08 -32.97
N THR A 777 -9.46 -0.08 -34.03
CA THR A 777 -9.09 -1.26 -34.82
C THR A 777 -7.65 -1.67 -34.53
N PHE A 778 -7.50 -2.87 -33.98
CA PHE A 778 -6.23 -3.51 -33.66
C PHE A 778 -5.87 -4.51 -34.76
N MET A 779 -4.67 -4.40 -35.33
CA MET A 779 -4.20 -5.25 -36.44
C MET A 779 -2.83 -5.87 -36.11
N GLN A 780 -2.67 -7.19 -36.29
CA GLN A 780 -1.36 -7.83 -36.10
C GLN A 780 -0.37 -7.45 -37.22
N LYS A 781 0.80 -6.93 -36.84
CA LYS A 781 1.93 -6.68 -37.75
C LYS A 781 2.56 -8.01 -38.17
N LYS A 782 2.81 -8.19 -39.47
CA LYS A 782 3.37 -9.44 -40.03
C LYS A 782 4.77 -9.72 -39.47
N GLY A 783 5.06 -10.98 -39.16
CA GLY A 783 6.39 -11.45 -38.76
C GLY A 783 6.75 -11.23 -37.29
N ILE A 784 5.92 -10.56 -36.50
CA ILE A 784 6.14 -10.35 -35.05
C ILE A 784 5.18 -11.25 -34.26
N MET A 785 5.73 -11.99 -33.30
CA MET A 785 4.97 -12.73 -32.28
C MET A 785 5.57 -12.42 -30.90
N VAL A 786 4.75 -11.88 -30.00
CA VAL A 786 5.18 -11.52 -28.63
C VAL A 786 4.73 -12.61 -27.67
N GLN A 787 5.66 -13.15 -26.86
CA GLN A 787 5.33 -14.12 -25.82
C GLN A 787 4.86 -13.40 -24.54
N GLY A 788 3.91 -13.99 -23.82
CA GLY A 788 3.37 -13.44 -22.56
C GLY A 788 2.30 -12.35 -22.70
N GLY A 789 2.29 -11.63 -23.83
CA GLY A 789 1.36 -10.54 -24.12
C GLY A 789 2.09 -9.27 -24.53
N SER A 790 1.38 -8.35 -25.19
CA SER A 790 1.89 -7.07 -25.65
C SER A 790 1.04 -5.92 -25.10
N PHE A 791 1.63 -4.77 -24.79
CA PHE A 791 0.97 -3.71 -24.02
C PHE A 791 1.16 -2.33 -24.66
N GLY A 792 0.13 -1.50 -24.57
CA GLY A 792 0.12 -0.15 -25.12
C GLY A 792 -0.86 0.77 -24.39
N VAL A 793 -1.06 1.97 -24.94
CA VAL A 793 -1.92 3.00 -24.35
C VAL A 793 -2.66 3.78 -25.45
N LEU A 794 -3.98 3.93 -25.29
CA LEU A 794 -4.77 4.95 -25.98
C LEU A 794 -5.05 6.07 -24.97
N GLU A 795 -4.81 7.33 -25.32
CA GLU A 795 -5.07 8.46 -24.43
C GLU A 795 -5.81 9.58 -25.16
N TRP A 796 -6.93 10.06 -24.60
CA TRP A 796 -7.59 11.28 -25.08
C TRP A 796 -7.06 12.47 -24.31
N VAL A 797 -6.44 13.42 -25.02
CA VAL A 797 -5.75 14.57 -24.42
C VAL A 797 -6.44 15.87 -24.81
N TYR A 798 -6.65 16.76 -23.83
CA TYR A 798 -7.03 18.15 -24.04
C TYR A 798 -6.03 19.08 -23.34
N LEU A 799 -5.24 19.79 -24.16
CA LEU A 799 -4.13 20.64 -23.73
C LEU A 799 -3.21 19.84 -22.76
N ASN A 800 -2.87 20.43 -21.61
CA ASN A 800 -2.21 19.74 -20.50
C ASN A 800 -3.17 19.59 -19.30
N MET A 801 -4.49 19.57 -19.55
CA MET A 801 -5.54 19.61 -18.51
C MET A 801 -6.17 18.24 -18.28
N TYR A 802 -6.70 17.63 -19.34
CA TYR A 802 -7.33 16.31 -19.27
C TYR A 802 -6.51 15.28 -20.04
N HIS A 803 -6.22 14.17 -19.36
CA HIS A 803 -5.43 13.05 -19.83
C HIS A 803 -6.20 11.76 -19.52
N VAL A 804 -6.98 11.29 -20.48
CA VAL A 804 -7.94 10.19 -20.29
C VAL A 804 -7.36 8.92 -20.85
N ARG A 805 -6.68 8.17 -19.99
CA ARG A 805 -5.78 7.08 -20.38
C ARG A 805 -6.44 5.70 -20.29
N SER A 806 -6.31 4.92 -21.35
CA SER A 806 -6.81 3.55 -21.45
C SER A 806 -5.66 2.57 -21.73
N SER A 807 -5.37 1.70 -20.76
CA SER A 807 -4.43 0.58 -20.97
C SER A 807 -4.92 -0.35 -22.07
N ILE A 808 -4.00 -0.76 -22.95
CA ILE A 808 -4.19 -1.79 -23.96
C ILE A 808 -3.37 -3.02 -23.55
N ALA A 809 -3.97 -4.20 -23.58
CA ALA A 809 -3.29 -5.49 -23.54
C ALA A 809 -3.73 -6.34 -24.74
N VAL A 810 -2.77 -6.96 -25.44
CA VAL A 810 -3.02 -7.83 -26.59
C VAL A 810 -2.41 -9.20 -26.31
N THR A 811 -3.22 -10.23 -26.41
CA THR A 811 -2.88 -11.61 -26.08
C THR A 811 -3.09 -12.52 -27.28
N TRP A 812 -2.08 -13.35 -27.60
CA TRP A 812 -2.20 -14.41 -28.58
C TRP A 812 -2.61 -15.71 -27.89
N ILE A 813 -3.85 -16.16 -28.14
CA ILE A 813 -4.43 -17.37 -27.56
C ILE A 813 -4.64 -18.48 -28.60
#